data_AF-A0AA38HMQ6-F1
#
_entry.id   AF-A0AA38HMQ6-F1
#
_cell.length_a   1.000
_cell.length_b   1.000
_cell.length_c   1.000
_cell.angle_alpha   90.00
_cell.angle_beta   90.00
_cell.angle_gamma   90.00
#
_symmetry.space_group_name_H-M   'P 1'
#
loop_
_entity.id
_entity.type
_entity.pdbx_description
1 polymer ?
#
loop_
_entity_poly.entity_id
_entity_poly.type
_entity_poly.pdbx_seq_one_letter_code
_entity_poly.pdbx_strand_id
1 'polypeptide(L)'
;MHLAIKNRKVFILISFGFFVHTLVLKAAFDIYFSSPIDHGMTPIKSTKNPPAKRLVFIVADGLRVEAMLDENEHVAPNLNRIRKTRGSWGVSHTRVPTESRPGHVALLAGIYEDPAAILKGWKVNPVDFDSVINQSTNAWCWGGPSIVNMFNKDNLRHIHLHSYDPSMEDFGNNNTIGLDLWVFEHLKAFIEENRRCVKCKKFRQNGNFFFLHLLGTDTAGHGFKPGSEGYKNNIKFVDENIPKVEKWFEDAFPDKSTAYVFTADHGMTDWGSHGAGSNHETETPLIAWGAGIKIERKRKDVHQIDVAPLLSALIGINYPINSLGRLPSEYINTTGETLAEMMLSNVLQLLETFNIKRFRTMRNAIRFVPFRGVTTEDLDGGLNFLKNLSTQGQYELLKVEVKSIMKFLIEGADYYHNYYQLPLLIAITIGLVAWIIYLATFNIHFKRNIQPTRHAKLIRNLQIYLFAPLYVNVWFFLKVQSLPFMYYCYFIFPIMMAQIVTSRYHYVLEALKQLKQFGLKNTCNHLVFYIVGLRFLVQGFLHRESLSIVEFLMAAFAFWSKALKTQTTKYQKILWIVCCIGVSVFPFLPVMQTTFNTPVYLFGYGTWLAIMHNFILPRLEKDPTNKFISYQFLIFKLTPIYTLAIEYDLVGLESPLKYAAFVWALVPVVMVPLSASRIFTRLTSIFIGFGTYYLMVSSNYENLFLICYISQMYAWLKIESKCFGYATLIKKSFSREVREDREQTSDDFRRAFFFVTLIFLGFFGTGNIASLNSFDPMWVRCFLTVFSPFSMAGLILLKIIVPFLFVSCVYRAVNLFRKGNTLSMFCTVLMFSDLMLLELLYCITNIGSWLEIGMSLSNFVIMEAFVIILLLLYGIGYLLTTVTY
;
A
#
# COMPACT_ATOMS: atom_id res chain seq x y z
N MET A 1 -7.67 16.62 -27.42
CA MET A 1 -6.62 15.86 -28.12
C MET A 1 -6.20 16.51 -29.45
N HIS A 2 -7.13 16.88 -30.35
CA HIS A 2 -6.79 17.48 -31.65
C HIS A 2 -6.05 18.85 -31.61
N LEU A 3 -6.24 19.64 -30.53
CA LEU A 3 -5.48 20.88 -30.26
C LEU A 3 -4.12 20.66 -29.57
N ALA A 4 -3.96 19.56 -28.81
CA ALA A 4 -2.67 19.19 -28.22
C ALA A 4 -1.67 18.75 -29.29
N ILE A 5 -2.17 18.15 -30.37
CA ILE A 5 -1.40 17.75 -31.55
C ILE A 5 -0.94 18.98 -32.38
N LYS A 6 -1.67 20.11 -32.32
CA LYS A 6 -1.26 21.36 -33.00
C LYS A 6 -0.25 22.21 -32.21
N ASN A 7 -0.14 22.04 -30.89
CA ASN A 7 0.77 22.84 -30.06
C ASN A 7 1.93 21.98 -29.53
N ARG A 8 3.03 21.94 -30.29
CA ARG A 8 4.25 21.15 -30.00
C ARG A 8 4.74 21.25 -28.55
N LYS A 9 4.57 22.42 -27.91
CA LYS A 9 4.96 22.64 -26.51
C LYS A 9 4.13 21.84 -25.50
N VAL A 10 2.84 21.70 -25.75
CA VAL A 10 1.90 20.97 -24.87
C VAL A 10 2.15 19.47 -24.98
N PHE A 11 2.33 18.96 -26.20
CA PHE A 11 2.66 17.56 -26.42
C PHE A 11 3.97 17.16 -25.71
N ILE A 12 5.03 17.97 -25.87
CA ILE A 12 6.32 17.72 -25.20
C ILE A 12 6.15 17.71 -23.67
N LEU A 13 5.38 18.64 -23.10
CA LEU A 13 5.15 18.69 -21.66
C LEU A 13 4.44 17.41 -21.16
N ILE A 14 3.41 16.96 -21.86
CA ILE A 14 2.63 15.76 -21.49
C ILE A 14 3.50 14.51 -21.59
N SER A 15 4.19 14.32 -22.72
CA SER A 15 5.08 13.16 -22.91
C SER A 15 6.19 13.13 -21.87
N PHE A 16 6.75 14.30 -21.53
CA PHE A 16 7.80 14.39 -20.54
C PHE A 16 7.28 14.20 -19.12
N GLY A 17 6.10 14.72 -18.78
CA GLY A 17 5.42 14.42 -17.50
C GLY A 17 5.19 12.92 -17.33
N PHE A 18 4.68 12.22 -18.35
CA PHE A 18 4.50 10.77 -18.30
C PHE A 18 5.82 10.02 -18.01
N PHE A 19 6.92 10.46 -18.63
CA PHE A 19 8.24 9.91 -18.34
C PHE A 19 8.66 10.14 -16.88
N VAL A 20 8.49 11.35 -16.34
CA VAL A 20 8.82 11.68 -14.94
C VAL A 20 8.03 10.80 -13.98
N HIS A 21 6.72 10.70 -14.14
CA HIS A 21 5.85 9.92 -13.26
C HIS A 21 6.10 8.41 -13.34
N THR A 22 6.40 7.89 -14.53
CA THR A 22 6.80 6.48 -14.68
C THR A 22 8.13 6.20 -13.97
N LEU A 23 9.09 7.14 -14.05
CA LEU A 23 10.38 7.02 -13.38
C LEU A 23 10.23 7.05 -11.86
N VAL A 24 9.43 7.98 -11.32
CA VAL A 24 9.17 8.14 -9.88
C VAL A 24 8.44 6.92 -9.32
N LEU A 25 7.43 6.42 -10.03
CA LEU A 25 6.74 5.16 -9.69
C LEU A 25 7.72 3.99 -9.59
N LYS A 26 8.58 3.81 -10.60
CA LYS A 26 9.57 2.71 -10.59
C LYS A 26 10.63 2.90 -9.50
N ALA A 27 11.01 4.14 -9.19
CA ALA A 27 11.93 4.44 -8.10
C ALA A 27 11.35 4.07 -6.74
N ALA A 28 10.06 4.29 -6.49
CA ALA A 28 9.43 3.90 -5.22
C ALA A 28 9.59 2.40 -4.91
N PHE A 29 9.44 1.53 -5.93
CA PHE A 29 9.69 0.10 -5.76
C PHE A 29 11.14 -0.23 -5.45
N ASP A 30 12.10 0.42 -6.12
CA ASP A 30 13.53 0.16 -5.88
C ASP A 30 14.04 0.77 -4.55
N ILE A 31 13.36 1.80 -4.02
CA ILE A 31 13.67 2.44 -2.73
C ILE A 31 13.12 1.64 -1.55
N TYR A 32 11.89 1.12 -1.65
CA TYR A 32 11.18 0.55 -0.49
C TYR A 32 10.98 -0.98 -0.57
N PHE A 33 10.95 -1.56 -1.77
CA PHE A 33 10.54 -2.96 -1.97
C PHE A 33 11.66 -3.82 -2.58
N SER A 34 12.92 -3.52 -2.25
CA SER A 34 14.06 -4.37 -2.62
C SER A 34 14.12 -5.61 -1.74
N SER A 35 14.42 -6.78 -2.34
CA SER A 35 14.54 -8.03 -1.59
C SER A 35 15.70 -8.00 -0.59
N PRO A 36 15.49 -8.42 0.68
CA PRO A 36 16.55 -8.52 1.68
C PRO A 36 17.35 -9.83 1.57
N ILE A 37 16.90 -10.79 0.76
CA ILE A 37 17.53 -12.10 0.60
C ILE A 37 18.75 -11.97 -0.31
N ASP A 38 19.89 -12.49 0.15
CA ASP A 38 21.14 -12.55 -0.60
C ASP A 38 21.56 -14.01 -0.79
N HIS A 39 22.54 -14.26 -1.67
CA HIS A 39 23.10 -15.59 -1.92
C HIS A 39 24.63 -15.56 -1.78
N GLY A 40 25.25 -16.75 -1.69
CA GLY A 40 26.71 -16.92 -1.65
C GLY A 40 27.34 -16.91 -0.25
N MET A 41 26.53 -16.99 0.82
CA MET A 41 27.02 -17.23 2.18
C MET A 41 27.49 -18.68 2.34
N THR A 42 28.48 -18.89 3.21
CA THR A 42 28.89 -20.23 3.62
C THR A 42 27.96 -20.74 4.73
N PRO A 43 27.36 -21.95 4.62
CA PRO A 43 26.57 -22.51 5.70
C PRO A 43 27.44 -22.82 6.93
N ILE A 44 26.99 -22.38 8.11
CA ILE A 44 27.67 -22.62 9.38
C ILE A 44 26.89 -23.67 10.19
N LYS A 45 27.58 -24.77 10.51
CA LYS A 45 27.05 -25.83 11.38
C LYS A 45 26.87 -25.32 12.80
N SER A 46 25.73 -25.60 13.43
CA SER A 46 25.45 -25.12 14.79
C SER A 46 26.36 -25.74 15.86
N THR A 47 26.53 -27.06 15.86
CA THR A 47 27.50 -27.77 16.72
C THR A 47 27.80 -29.16 16.15
N LYS A 48 28.94 -29.74 16.54
CA LYS A 48 29.25 -31.15 16.30
C LYS A 48 28.62 -32.10 17.32
N ASN A 49 28.25 -31.60 18.49
CA ASN A 49 27.75 -32.39 19.62
C ASN A 49 26.31 -31.98 19.97
N PRO A 50 25.33 -32.19 19.07
CA PRO A 50 23.97 -31.79 19.35
C PRO A 50 23.35 -32.60 20.49
N PRO A 51 22.49 -31.98 21.31
CA PRO A 51 21.90 -32.64 22.45
C PRO A 51 20.72 -33.54 22.06
N ALA A 52 20.20 -33.44 20.84
CA ALA A 52 19.23 -34.35 20.26
C ALA A 52 19.73 -34.93 18.92
N LYS A 53 19.28 -36.15 18.59
CA LYS A 53 19.56 -36.78 17.29
C LYS A 53 18.48 -36.48 16.25
N ARG A 54 17.28 -36.11 16.68
CA ARG A 54 16.13 -35.79 15.83
C ARG A 54 15.19 -34.82 16.51
N LEU A 55 14.42 -34.12 15.69
CA LEU A 55 13.52 -33.05 16.14
C LEU A 55 12.14 -33.23 15.51
N VAL A 56 11.11 -33.15 16.34
CA VAL A 56 9.70 -33.10 15.94
C VAL A 56 9.22 -31.67 16.17
N PHE A 57 8.92 -30.97 15.08
CA PHE A 57 8.41 -29.61 15.07
C PHE A 57 6.92 -29.63 14.73
N ILE A 58 6.10 -29.10 15.64
CA ILE A 58 4.65 -29.14 15.56
C ILE A 58 4.15 -27.69 15.55
N VAL A 59 3.45 -27.31 14.48
CA VAL A 59 2.88 -25.97 14.32
C VAL A 59 1.37 -26.11 14.23
N ALA A 60 0.66 -25.59 15.24
CA ALA A 60 -0.79 -25.45 15.22
C ALA A 60 -1.14 -24.08 14.64
N ASP A 61 -1.48 -24.04 13.35
CA ASP A 61 -1.76 -22.81 12.60
C ASP A 61 -2.91 -22.03 13.27
N GLY A 62 -2.77 -20.70 13.36
CA GLY A 62 -3.79 -19.83 13.94
C GLY A 62 -4.06 -19.99 15.45
N LEU A 63 -3.19 -20.69 16.19
CA LEU A 63 -3.30 -20.84 17.65
C LEU A 63 -2.77 -19.61 18.39
N ARG A 64 -3.68 -18.77 18.89
CA ARG A 64 -3.34 -17.67 19.80
C ARG A 64 -2.96 -18.18 21.18
N VAL A 65 -1.90 -17.64 21.78
CA VAL A 65 -1.36 -18.14 23.06
C VAL A 65 -2.36 -18.06 24.22
N GLU A 66 -3.17 -17.00 24.24
CA GLU A 66 -4.22 -16.80 25.24
C GLU A 66 -5.22 -17.96 25.29
N ALA A 67 -5.65 -18.46 24.13
CA ALA A 67 -6.66 -19.53 24.06
C ALA A 67 -6.14 -20.87 24.59
N MET A 68 -4.83 -21.13 24.43
CA MET A 68 -4.17 -22.29 25.03
C MET A 68 -4.00 -22.12 26.56
N LEU A 69 -3.70 -20.89 26.99
CA LEU A 69 -3.38 -20.57 28.38
C LEU A 69 -4.59 -20.34 29.28
N ASP A 70 -5.80 -20.13 28.72
CA ASP A 70 -7.14 -19.97 29.33
C ASP A 70 -7.21 -19.91 30.86
N GLU A 71 -8.08 -19.09 31.47
CA GLU A 71 -8.08 -18.83 32.93
C GLU A 71 -8.02 -20.10 33.82
N ASN A 72 -8.62 -21.21 33.37
CA ASN A 72 -8.64 -22.49 34.07
C ASN A 72 -7.75 -23.58 33.45
N GLU A 73 -7.01 -23.25 32.38
CA GLU A 73 -6.08 -24.12 31.64
C GLU A 73 -6.69 -25.43 31.10
N HIS A 74 -8.01 -25.45 30.92
CA HIS A 74 -8.76 -26.66 30.56
C HIS A 74 -8.68 -27.04 29.08
N VAL A 75 -8.34 -26.09 28.21
CA VAL A 75 -8.37 -26.30 26.75
C VAL A 75 -7.18 -27.14 26.27
N ALA A 76 -6.00 -26.98 26.88
CA ALA A 76 -4.77 -27.68 26.48
C ALA A 76 -4.02 -28.30 27.68
N PRO A 77 -4.63 -29.25 28.42
CA PRO A 77 -4.09 -29.78 29.65
C PRO A 77 -2.73 -30.49 29.49
N ASN A 78 -2.45 -31.14 28.35
CA ASN A 78 -1.18 -31.84 28.14
C ASN A 78 -0.03 -30.87 27.88
N LEU A 79 -0.22 -29.87 27.02
CA LEU A 79 0.74 -28.79 26.78
C LEU A 79 0.97 -27.97 28.06
N ASN A 80 -0.10 -27.66 28.80
CA ASN A 80 -0.01 -26.99 30.10
C ASN A 80 0.78 -27.82 31.14
N ARG A 81 0.58 -29.14 31.15
CA ARG A 81 1.38 -30.05 32.00
C ARG A 81 2.85 -30.07 31.57
N ILE A 82 3.15 -30.13 30.28
CA ILE A 82 4.53 -30.12 29.76
C ILE A 82 5.25 -28.86 30.22
N ARG A 83 4.69 -27.67 29.98
CA ARG A 83 5.33 -26.40 30.38
C ARG A 83 5.55 -26.27 31.88
N LYS A 84 4.67 -26.84 32.71
CA LYS A 84 4.76 -26.76 34.19
C LYS A 84 5.74 -27.76 34.79
N THR A 85 5.96 -28.90 34.13
CA THR A 85 6.65 -30.04 34.75
C THR A 85 8.02 -30.35 34.15
N ARG A 86 8.16 -30.36 32.83
CA ARG A 86 9.32 -30.97 32.15
C ARG A 86 9.77 -30.29 30.86
N GLY A 87 9.18 -29.15 30.51
CA GLY A 87 9.54 -28.37 29.32
C GLY A 87 10.12 -27.00 29.66
N SER A 88 10.42 -26.24 28.61
CA SER A 88 10.60 -24.79 28.62
C SER A 88 9.49 -24.15 27.80
N TRP A 89 9.10 -22.92 28.14
CA TRP A 89 8.02 -22.25 27.43
C TRP A 89 8.14 -20.72 27.41
N GLY A 90 7.44 -20.10 26.47
CA GLY A 90 7.25 -18.66 26.38
C GLY A 90 6.30 -18.26 25.27
N VAL A 91 6.28 -16.96 24.95
CA VAL A 91 5.53 -16.41 23.80
C VAL A 91 6.50 -16.14 22.66
N SER A 92 6.16 -16.65 21.48
CA SER A 92 6.79 -16.29 20.22
C SER A 92 6.04 -15.09 19.63
N HIS A 93 6.76 -13.98 19.45
CA HIS A 93 6.24 -12.74 18.90
C HIS A 93 6.48 -12.72 17.40
N THR A 94 5.42 -12.91 16.62
CA THR A 94 5.46 -12.75 15.16
C THR A 94 5.39 -11.27 14.75
N ARG A 95 5.72 -10.98 13.50
CA ARG A 95 5.58 -9.65 12.91
C ARG A 95 4.47 -9.67 11.89
N VAL A 96 3.85 -8.51 11.72
CA VAL A 96 2.88 -8.28 10.66
C VAL A 96 3.62 -8.31 9.31
N PRO A 97 3.08 -8.95 8.26
CA PRO A 97 1.79 -9.66 8.16
C PRO A 97 1.71 -10.97 8.97
N THR A 98 0.66 -11.09 9.80
CA THR A 98 0.33 -12.31 10.55
C THR A 98 -0.47 -13.29 9.66
N GLU A 99 0.20 -13.75 8.61
CA GLU A 99 -0.35 -14.66 7.60
C GLU A 99 0.45 -15.97 7.62
N SER A 100 -0.18 -17.09 7.27
CA SER A 100 0.43 -18.40 7.51
C SER A 100 1.77 -18.58 6.80
N ARG A 101 1.87 -18.14 5.54
CA ARG A 101 3.12 -18.23 4.77
C ARG A 101 4.25 -17.42 5.42
N PRO A 102 4.12 -16.08 5.65
CA PRO A 102 5.11 -15.30 6.41
C PRO A 102 5.51 -15.90 7.75
N GLY A 103 4.55 -16.39 8.54
CA GLY A 103 4.81 -16.98 9.86
C GLY A 103 5.66 -18.25 9.76
N HIS A 104 5.34 -19.14 8.82
CA HIS A 104 6.12 -20.35 8.56
C HIS A 104 7.52 -20.06 8.00
N VAL A 105 7.68 -19.04 7.14
CA VAL A 105 9.00 -18.58 6.69
C VAL A 105 9.82 -18.08 7.90
N ALA A 106 9.22 -17.29 8.80
CA ALA A 106 9.90 -16.84 10.01
C ALA A 106 10.35 -18.01 10.90
N LEU A 107 9.46 -18.96 11.17
CA LEU A 107 9.74 -20.12 12.02
C LEU A 107 10.86 -21.04 11.48
N LEU A 108 10.89 -21.27 10.16
CA LEU A 108 11.76 -22.28 9.56
C LEU A 108 13.01 -21.70 8.87
N ALA A 109 12.95 -20.47 8.36
CA ALA A 109 14.07 -19.81 7.68
C ALA A 109 14.74 -18.72 8.54
N GLY A 110 14.06 -18.22 9.58
CA GLY A 110 14.60 -17.18 10.45
C GLY A 110 14.66 -15.80 9.78
N ILE A 111 13.82 -15.56 8.77
CA ILE A 111 13.70 -14.28 8.05
C ILE A 111 12.25 -13.82 8.05
N TYR A 112 12.03 -12.51 7.94
CA TYR A 112 10.70 -11.95 7.71
C TYR A 112 10.35 -11.99 6.22
N GLU A 113 9.05 -11.85 5.93
CA GLU A 113 8.53 -11.84 4.56
C GLU A 113 9.23 -10.80 3.67
N ASP A 114 9.52 -11.19 2.44
CA ASP A 114 10.16 -10.32 1.47
C ASP A 114 9.18 -9.24 0.99
N PRO A 115 9.43 -7.93 1.21
CA PRO A 115 8.55 -6.87 0.76
C PRO A 115 8.36 -6.87 -0.77
N ALA A 116 9.31 -7.41 -1.55
CA ALA A 116 9.18 -7.55 -3.00
C ALA A 116 8.05 -8.52 -3.41
N ALA A 117 7.54 -9.35 -2.49
CA ALA A 117 6.41 -10.23 -2.74
C ALA A 117 5.12 -9.47 -3.10
N ILE A 118 5.03 -8.17 -2.80
CA ILE A 118 3.93 -7.30 -3.25
C ILE A 118 3.76 -7.32 -4.78
N LEU A 119 4.87 -7.43 -5.52
CA LEU A 119 4.87 -7.51 -6.99
C LEU A 119 4.31 -8.84 -7.52
N LYS A 120 4.15 -9.82 -6.64
CA LYS A 120 3.53 -11.12 -6.90
C LYS A 120 2.18 -11.27 -6.19
N GLY A 121 1.62 -10.15 -5.70
CA GLY A 121 0.36 -10.12 -4.97
C GLY A 121 0.38 -10.94 -3.69
N TRP A 122 1.56 -11.05 -3.05
CA TRP A 122 1.78 -11.80 -1.81
C TRP A 122 1.50 -13.31 -1.91
N LYS A 123 1.40 -13.86 -3.13
CA LYS A 123 1.09 -15.28 -3.34
C LYS A 123 2.31 -16.19 -3.31
N VAL A 124 3.48 -15.65 -3.63
CA VAL A 124 4.72 -16.42 -3.76
C VAL A 124 5.93 -15.60 -3.32
N ASN A 125 6.92 -16.29 -2.76
CA ASN A 125 8.21 -15.70 -2.46
C ASN A 125 8.94 -15.35 -3.77
N PRO A 126 9.37 -14.09 -3.94
CA PRO A 126 9.97 -13.61 -5.19
C PRO A 126 11.41 -14.10 -5.36
N VAL A 127 12.09 -14.42 -4.25
CA VAL A 127 13.45 -14.95 -4.19
C VAL A 127 13.42 -16.22 -3.34
N ASP A 128 14.21 -17.20 -3.73
CA ASP A 128 14.34 -18.46 -2.99
C ASP A 128 15.17 -18.27 -1.72
N PHE A 129 14.84 -19.03 -0.69
CA PHE A 129 15.47 -18.93 0.62
C PHE A 129 15.75 -20.33 1.19
N ASP A 130 16.73 -20.37 2.08
CA ASP A 130 17.12 -21.58 2.81
C ASP A 130 16.34 -21.71 4.13
N SER A 131 16.21 -22.93 4.64
CA SER A 131 15.47 -23.20 5.87
C SER A 131 16.02 -24.39 6.64
N VAL A 132 15.52 -24.60 7.86
CA VAL A 132 15.78 -25.79 8.69
C VAL A 132 15.47 -27.08 7.93
N ILE A 133 14.44 -27.08 7.08
CA ILE A 133 14.08 -28.23 6.24
C ILE A 133 15.20 -28.53 5.23
N ASN A 134 15.71 -27.51 4.54
CA ASN A 134 16.79 -27.63 3.57
C ASN A 134 18.10 -28.13 4.22
N GLN A 135 18.41 -27.63 5.41
CA GLN A 135 19.64 -27.95 6.15
C GLN A 135 19.58 -29.28 6.93
N SER A 136 18.41 -29.90 7.05
CA SER A 136 18.25 -31.19 7.74
C SER A 136 18.92 -32.35 6.98
N THR A 137 19.28 -33.44 7.69
CA THR A 137 19.80 -34.65 7.04
C THR A 137 18.72 -35.32 6.20
N ASN A 138 17.52 -35.43 6.76
CA ASN A 138 16.29 -35.78 6.07
C ASN A 138 15.15 -35.01 6.74
N ALA A 139 14.23 -34.47 5.95
CA ALA A 139 13.02 -33.83 6.42
C ALA A 139 11.79 -34.63 5.98
N TRP A 140 10.88 -34.92 6.90
CA TRP A 140 9.54 -35.41 6.59
C TRP A 140 8.51 -34.40 7.05
N CYS A 141 7.70 -33.92 6.12
CA CYS A 141 6.74 -32.85 6.35
C CYS A 141 5.33 -33.32 6.02
N TRP A 142 4.39 -33.10 6.94
CA TRP A 142 2.97 -33.40 6.77
C TRP A 142 2.13 -32.16 7.01
N GLY A 143 1.15 -31.90 6.15
CA GLY A 143 0.13 -30.86 6.35
C GLY A 143 -0.34 -30.19 5.06
N GLY A 144 -0.81 -28.95 5.19
CA GLY A 144 -1.40 -28.20 4.08
C GLY A 144 -0.47 -28.00 2.88
N PRO A 145 -0.94 -28.24 1.63
CA PRO A 145 -0.14 -28.13 0.41
C PRO A 145 0.42 -26.74 0.15
N SER A 146 -0.23 -25.66 0.64
CA SER A 146 0.26 -24.29 0.50
C SER A 146 1.56 -24.03 1.30
N ILE A 147 1.71 -24.69 2.45
CA ILE A 147 2.85 -24.52 3.36
C ILE A 147 3.94 -25.55 3.09
N VAL A 148 3.63 -26.85 3.09
CA VAL A 148 4.69 -27.87 3.02
C VAL A 148 5.42 -27.85 1.66
N ASN A 149 4.72 -27.53 0.58
CA ASN A 149 5.31 -27.50 -0.77
C ASN A 149 6.24 -26.30 -0.98
N MET A 150 6.17 -25.25 -0.16
CA MET A 150 6.99 -24.05 -0.36
C MET A 150 8.48 -24.25 -0.03
N PHE A 151 8.81 -25.26 0.78
CA PHE A 151 10.17 -25.51 1.28
C PHE A 151 11.02 -26.47 0.44
N ASN A 152 10.50 -27.01 -0.67
CA ASN A 152 11.24 -27.91 -1.55
C ASN A 152 11.15 -27.54 -3.03
N LYS A 153 11.39 -26.27 -3.36
CA LYS A 153 11.40 -25.81 -4.76
C LYS A 153 12.48 -26.48 -5.61
N ASP A 154 13.63 -26.80 -5.02
CA ASP A 154 14.76 -27.45 -5.71
C ASP A 154 14.60 -28.97 -5.86
N ASN A 155 13.49 -29.55 -5.39
CA ASN A 155 13.19 -30.98 -5.46
C ASN A 155 14.32 -31.86 -4.88
N LEU A 156 14.83 -31.48 -3.71
CA LEU A 156 15.90 -32.18 -3.00
C LEU A 156 15.40 -33.53 -2.49
N ARG A 157 16.18 -34.59 -2.74
CA ARG A 157 15.79 -35.99 -2.49
C ARG A 157 15.71 -36.40 -1.01
N HIS A 158 16.22 -35.58 -0.11
CA HIS A 158 16.16 -35.80 1.34
C HIS A 158 14.98 -35.09 2.00
N ILE A 159 14.19 -34.33 1.23
CA ILE A 159 12.97 -33.69 1.69
C ILE A 159 11.78 -34.50 1.19
N HIS A 160 10.94 -34.95 2.12
CA HIS A 160 9.80 -35.83 1.89
C HIS A 160 8.53 -35.08 2.28
N LEU A 161 7.75 -34.67 1.28
CA LEU A 161 6.55 -33.87 1.48
C LEU A 161 5.29 -34.74 1.33
N HIS A 162 4.38 -34.61 2.29
CA HIS A 162 3.10 -35.30 2.32
C HIS A 162 2.01 -34.25 2.60
N SER A 163 1.11 -34.04 1.64
CA SER A 163 -0.03 -33.13 1.82
C SER A 163 -1.34 -33.83 1.49
N TYR A 164 -2.40 -33.42 2.17
CA TYR A 164 -3.76 -33.75 1.77
C TYR A 164 -4.16 -32.98 0.51
N ASP A 165 -5.25 -33.41 -0.12
CA ASP A 165 -5.80 -32.73 -1.30
C ASP A 165 -6.30 -31.32 -0.90
N PRO A 166 -6.00 -30.25 -1.68
CA PRO A 166 -6.49 -28.90 -1.39
C PRO A 166 -8.01 -28.79 -1.21
N SER A 167 -8.80 -29.70 -1.82
CA SER A 167 -10.25 -29.74 -1.63
C SER A 167 -10.70 -30.06 -0.20
N MET A 168 -9.81 -30.60 0.64
CA MET A 168 -10.09 -30.84 2.06
C MET A 168 -10.09 -29.55 2.90
N GLU A 169 -9.51 -28.44 2.40
CA GLU A 169 -9.46 -27.13 3.08
C GLU A 169 -10.76 -26.31 2.94
N ASP A 170 -11.87 -26.93 2.49
CA ASP A 170 -13.15 -26.23 2.30
C ASP A 170 -13.76 -25.77 3.64
N PHE A 171 -13.66 -24.47 3.91
CA PHE A 171 -14.20 -23.78 5.10
C PHE A 171 -15.73 -23.95 5.28
N GLY A 172 -16.47 -24.36 4.26
CA GLY A 172 -17.91 -24.63 4.34
C GLY A 172 -18.26 -25.95 5.03
N ASN A 173 -17.29 -26.87 5.18
CA ASN A 173 -17.47 -28.12 5.88
C ASN A 173 -17.09 -27.95 7.37
N ASN A 174 -18.02 -28.23 8.27
CA ASN A 174 -17.83 -28.18 9.74
C ASN A 174 -16.77 -29.17 10.30
N ASN A 175 -15.95 -29.81 9.46
CA ASN A 175 -14.97 -30.82 9.86
C ASN A 175 -13.53 -30.29 9.89
N THR A 176 -13.29 -29.24 10.66
CA THR A 176 -11.98 -28.60 10.85
C THR A 176 -10.95 -29.52 11.51
N ILE A 177 -11.39 -30.52 12.29
CA ILE A 177 -10.55 -31.55 12.90
C ILE A 177 -9.97 -32.53 11.87
N GLY A 178 -10.67 -32.74 10.74
CA GLY A 178 -10.27 -33.71 9.72
C GLY A 178 -8.86 -33.47 9.16
N LEU A 179 -8.45 -32.20 9.05
CA LEU A 179 -7.12 -31.81 8.56
C LEU A 179 -6.00 -32.26 9.51
N ASP A 180 -6.19 -32.01 10.82
CA ASP A 180 -5.22 -32.39 11.85
C ASP A 180 -5.19 -33.92 12.03
N LEU A 181 -6.36 -34.56 11.96
CA LEU A 181 -6.48 -36.03 12.00
C LEU A 181 -5.69 -36.69 10.88
N TRP A 182 -5.80 -36.18 9.65
CA TRP A 182 -5.04 -36.70 8.51
C TRP A 182 -3.54 -36.70 8.79
N VAL A 183 -3.00 -35.60 9.34
CA VAL A 183 -1.58 -35.48 9.69
C VAL A 183 -1.17 -36.52 10.72
N PHE A 184 -1.95 -36.68 11.79
CA PHE A 184 -1.66 -37.66 12.84
C PHE A 184 -1.74 -39.11 12.35
N GLU A 185 -2.73 -39.46 11.53
CA GLU A 185 -2.88 -40.81 10.97
C GLU A 185 -1.71 -41.18 10.03
N HIS A 186 -1.32 -40.26 9.15
CA HIS A 186 -0.21 -40.48 8.22
C HIS A 186 1.13 -40.55 8.94
N LEU A 187 1.34 -39.72 9.96
CA LEU A 187 2.50 -39.83 10.84
C LEU A 187 2.55 -41.19 11.54
N LYS A 188 1.42 -41.63 12.13
CA LYS A 188 1.35 -42.92 12.84
C LYS A 188 1.68 -44.07 11.89
N ALA A 189 1.06 -44.11 10.71
CA ALA A 189 1.31 -45.15 9.70
C ALA A 189 2.79 -45.17 9.29
N PHE A 190 3.37 -43.99 9.02
CA PHE A 190 4.78 -43.85 8.69
C PHE A 190 5.70 -44.37 9.80
N ILE A 191 5.44 -44.02 11.06
CA ILE A 191 6.24 -44.48 12.20
C ILE A 191 6.10 -46.00 12.37
N GLU A 192 4.91 -46.57 12.26
CA GLU A 192 4.68 -48.02 12.40
C GLU A 192 5.40 -48.83 11.31
N GLU A 193 5.38 -48.34 10.07
CA GLU A 193 6.10 -48.92 8.94
C GLU A 193 7.62 -48.87 9.17
N ASN A 194 8.15 -47.70 9.52
CA ASN A 194 9.59 -47.49 9.64
C ASN A 194 10.20 -48.05 10.93
N ARG A 195 9.41 -48.17 12.00
CA ARG A 195 9.85 -48.76 13.29
C ARG A 195 10.34 -50.19 13.10
N ARG A 196 9.66 -50.97 12.24
CA ARG A 196 9.95 -52.40 11.97
C ARG A 196 11.03 -52.59 10.88
N CYS A 197 11.45 -51.51 10.24
CA CYS A 197 12.30 -51.56 9.06
C CYS A 197 13.80 -51.59 9.40
N VAL A 198 14.44 -52.75 9.22
CA VAL A 198 15.89 -52.94 9.43
C VAL A 198 16.75 -52.20 8.39
N LYS A 199 16.20 -51.93 7.19
CA LYS A 199 16.91 -51.26 6.09
C LYS A 199 16.67 -49.74 6.00
N CYS A 200 15.86 -49.16 6.87
CA CYS A 200 15.48 -47.74 6.83
C CYS A 200 16.59 -46.85 7.41
N LYS A 201 17.77 -46.88 6.75
CA LYS A 201 18.97 -46.15 7.18
C LYS A 201 18.71 -44.65 7.33
N LYS A 202 17.94 -44.04 6.41
CA LYS A 202 17.56 -42.62 6.49
C LYS A 202 16.79 -42.29 7.76
N PHE A 203 15.76 -43.05 8.10
CA PHE A 203 14.94 -42.84 9.29
C PHE A 203 15.73 -42.91 10.61
N ARG A 204 16.83 -43.69 10.64
CA ARG A 204 17.70 -43.85 11.82
C ARG A 204 18.90 -42.91 11.89
N GLN A 205 19.10 -42.04 10.88
CA GLN A 205 20.20 -41.06 10.88
C GLN A 205 19.99 -39.95 11.93
N ASN A 206 21.10 -39.32 12.32
CA ASN A 206 21.08 -38.11 13.14
C ASN A 206 20.84 -36.87 12.26
N GLY A 207 20.25 -35.82 12.83
CA GLY A 207 19.88 -34.60 12.12
C GLY A 207 18.56 -34.72 11.36
N ASN A 208 17.74 -35.71 11.69
CA ASN A 208 16.42 -35.90 11.09
C ASN A 208 15.42 -34.88 11.65
N PHE A 209 14.62 -34.29 10.76
CA PHE A 209 13.61 -33.29 11.06
C PHE A 209 12.23 -33.79 10.66
N PHE A 210 11.27 -33.70 11.56
CA PHE A 210 9.87 -34.08 11.33
C PHE A 210 9.00 -32.85 11.54
N PHE A 211 8.28 -32.41 10.53
CA PHE A 211 7.45 -31.21 10.56
C PHE A 211 5.98 -31.58 10.42
N LEU A 212 5.18 -31.21 11.43
CA LEU A 212 3.74 -31.38 11.45
C LEU A 212 3.08 -30.00 11.38
N HIS A 213 2.47 -29.70 10.25
CA HIS A 213 1.67 -28.50 10.03
C HIS A 213 0.18 -28.85 10.24
N LEU A 214 -0.42 -28.30 11.30
CA LEU A 214 -1.78 -28.59 11.75
C LEU A 214 -2.68 -27.37 11.48
N LEU A 215 -3.42 -27.41 10.36
CA LEU A 215 -4.23 -26.30 9.86
C LEU A 215 -5.62 -26.17 10.54
N GLY A 216 -6.06 -27.20 11.27
CA GLY A 216 -7.43 -27.28 11.76
C GLY A 216 -7.80 -26.16 12.75
N THR A 217 -6.84 -25.68 13.53
CA THR A 217 -7.06 -24.59 14.50
C THR A 217 -7.34 -23.26 13.81
N ASP A 218 -6.56 -22.89 12.78
CA ASP A 218 -6.81 -21.71 11.94
C ASP A 218 -8.17 -21.78 11.24
N THR A 219 -8.46 -22.94 10.62
CA THR A 219 -9.75 -23.17 9.94
C THR A 219 -10.92 -22.99 10.90
N ALA A 220 -10.80 -23.51 12.14
CA ALA A 220 -11.79 -23.31 13.19
C ALA A 220 -11.86 -21.85 13.68
N GLY A 221 -10.75 -21.13 13.67
CA GLY A 221 -10.67 -19.71 14.01
C GLY A 221 -11.45 -18.85 13.01
N HIS A 222 -11.28 -19.09 11.71
CA HIS A 222 -12.07 -18.43 10.66
C HIS A 222 -13.56 -18.80 10.71
N GLY A 223 -13.86 -20.10 10.81
CA GLY A 223 -15.22 -20.62 10.74
C GLY A 223 -16.06 -20.36 11.99
N PHE A 224 -15.53 -20.68 13.17
CA PHE A 224 -16.27 -20.64 14.44
C PHE A 224 -15.88 -19.48 15.37
N LYS A 225 -14.73 -18.83 15.12
CA LYS A 225 -14.17 -17.74 15.95
C LYS A 225 -13.49 -18.24 17.23
N PRO A 226 -12.43 -17.58 17.73
CA PRO A 226 -11.63 -18.11 18.85
C PRO A 226 -12.35 -18.32 20.18
N GLY A 227 -13.44 -17.59 20.44
CA GLY A 227 -14.24 -17.77 21.66
C GLY A 227 -15.16 -19.00 21.67
N SER A 228 -15.33 -19.67 20.53
CA SER A 228 -16.30 -20.74 20.36
C SER A 228 -15.84 -22.09 20.92
N GLU A 229 -16.81 -22.98 21.20
CA GLU A 229 -16.51 -24.38 21.51
C GLU A 229 -15.87 -25.10 20.31
N GLY A 230 -16.20 -24.73 19.07
CA GLY A 230 -15.58 -25.32 17.87
C GLY A 230 -14.07 -25.11 17.84
N TYR A 231 -13.61 -23.87 18.05
CA TYR A 231 -12.19 -23.54 18.14
C TYR A 231 -11.51 -24.25 19.33
N LYS A 232 -12.13 -24.18 20.52
CA LYS A 232 -11.61 -24.86 21.72
C LYS A 232 -11.51 -26.38 21.53
N ASN A 233 -12.46 -27.01 20.84
CA ASN A 233 -12.44 -28.44 20.57
C ASN A 233 -11.34 -28.84 19.59
N ASN A 234 -11.02 -28.00 18.59
CA ASN A 234 -9.83 -28.21 17.75
C ASN A 234 -8.54 -28.14 18.58
N ILE A 235 -8.41 -27.15 19.48
CA ILE A 235 -7.23 -27.07 20.36
C ILE A 235 -7.12 -28.30 21.27
N LYS A 236 -8.24 -28.73 21.88
CA LYS A 236 -8.30 -29.97 22.69
C LYS A 236 -7.88 -31.18 21.87
N PHE A 237 -8.37 -31.30 20.63
CA PHE A 237 -8.02 -32.41 19.75
C PHE A 237 -6.51 -32.44 19.45
N VAL A 238 -5.90 -31.29 19.15
CA VAL A 238 -4.44 -31.20 18.97
C VAL A 238 -3.73 -31.61 20.27
N ASP A 239 -4.11 -31.05 21.41
CA ASP A 239 -3.52 -31.32 22.73
C ASP A 239 -3.59 -32.81 23.12
N GLU A 240 -4.73 -33.48 22.90
CA GLU A 240 -4.93 -34.90 23.18
C GLU A 240 -4.04 -35.83 22.36
N ASN A 241 -3.60 -35.38 21.18
CA ASN A 241 -2.72 -36.14 20.31
C ASN A 241 -1.23 -35.89 20.60
N ILE A 242 -0.85 -34.81 21.30
CA ILE A 242 0.55 -34.52 21.66
C ILE A 242 1.22 -35.68 22.42
N PRO A 243 0.63 -36.28 23.47
CA PRO A 243 1.22 -37.43 24.14
C PRO A 243 1.34 -38.67 23.24
N LYS A 244 0.45 -38.83 22.26
CA LYS A 244 0.50 -39.97 21.32
C LYS A 244 1.67 -39.82 20.35
N VAL A 245 1.86 -38.61 19.79
CA VAL A 245 3.01 -38.29 18.93
C VAL A 245 4.31 -38.59 19.65
N GLU A 246 4.48 -38.07 20.86
CA GLU A 246 5.66 -38.36 21.68
C GLU A 246 5.84 -39.86 21.89
N LYS A 247 4.78 -40.58 22.28
CA LYS A 247 4.85 -42.03 22.47
C LYS A 247 5.29 -42.76 21.20
N TRP A 248 4.78 -42.41 20.02
CA TRP A 248 5.16 -43.05 18.76
C TRP A 248 6.66 -42.89 18.48
N PHE A 249 7.21 -41.70 18.72
CA PHE A 249 8.64 -41.44 18.54
C PHE A 249 9.48 -42.15 19.60
N GLU A 250 9.11 -42.14 20.88
CA GLU A 250 9.86 -42.85 21.93
C GLU A 250 9.79 -44.38 21.76
N ASP A 251 8.67 -44.91 21.26
CA ASP A 251 8.51 -46.33 20.94
C ASP A 251 9.36 -46.75 19.73
N ALA A 252 9.48 -45.86 18.73
CA ALA A 252 10.32 -46.09 17.56
C ALA A 252 11.81 -45.91 17.88
N PHE A 253 12.15 -44.96 18.74
CA PHE A 253 13.51 -44.57 19.13
C PHE A 253 13.68 -44.61 20.66
N PRO A 254 13.92 -45.79 21.25
CA PRO A 254 14.07 -45.94 22.70
C PRO A 254 15.46 -45.49 23.21
N ASP A 255 15.95 -44.34 22.73
CA ASP A 255 17.25 -43.75 23.09
C ASP A 255 17.12 -42.37 23.76
N LYS A 256 15.88 -41.90 24.01
CA LYS A 256 15.56 -40.60 24.63
C LYS A 256 16.29 -39.41 23.98
N SER A 257 16.59 -39.51 22.69
CA SER A 257 17.38 -38.53 21.94
C SER A 257 16.52 -37.72 20.95
N THR A 258 15.22 -37.58 21.23
CA THR A 258 14.27 -36.80 20.43
C THR A 258 13.92 -35.50 21.16
N ALA A 259 14.05 -34.37 20.45
CA ALA A 259 13.54 -33.07 20.90
C ALA A 259 12.18 -32.80 20.26
N TYR A 260 11.31 -32.09 20.98
CA TYR A 260 9.99 -31.69 20.52
C TYR A 260 9.82 -30.19 20.73
N VAL A 261 9.29 -29.50 19.72
CA VAL A 261 8.99 -28.07 19.77
C VAL A 261 7.58 -27.87 19.20
N PHE A 262 6.71 -27.26 19.99
CA PHE A 262 5.33 -26.92 19.65
C PHE A 262 5.17 -25.40 19.62
N THR A 263 4.56 -24.88 18.55
CA THR A 263 4.30 -23.45 18.40
C THR A 263 3.13 -23.17 17.44
N ALA A 264 2.94 -21.89 17.09
CA ALA A 264 2.04 -21.44 16.04
C ALA A 264 2.74 -20.37 15.19
N ASP A 265 2.26 -20.18 13.97
CA ASP A 265 2.72 -19.19 13.00
C ASP A 265 2.07 -17.82 13.20
N HIS A 266 0.80 -17.79 13.59
CA HIS A 266 0.11 -16.60 14.09
C HIS A 266 -1.03 -17.00 15.05
N GLY A 267 -1.65 -15.99 15.65
CA GLY A 267 -2.91 -16.13 16.36
C GLY A 267 -4.10 -15.67 15.52
N MET A 268 -5.17 -15.23 16.18
CA MET A 268 -6.45 -14.93 15.53
C MET A 268 -7.21 -13.87 16.32
N THR A 269 -7.80 -12.88 15.63
CA THR A 269 -8.66 -11.87 16.25
C THR A 269 -9.97 -12.48 16.75
N ASP A 270 -10.69 -11.77 17.62
CA ASP A 270 -11.98 -12.23 18.15
C ASP A 270 -13.06 -12.45 17.09
N TRP A 271 -12.98 -11.75 15.95
CA TRP A 271 -13.88 -11.94 14.82
C TRP A 271 -13.36 -12.95 13.78
N GLY A 272 -12.31 -13.71 14.11
CA GLY A 272 -11.79 -14.79 13.27
C GLY A 272 -11.20 -14.27 11.98
N SER A 273 -10.27 -13.33 12.10
CA SER A 273 -9.41 -12.84 11.04
C SER A 273 -7.98 -12.77 11.56
N HIS A 274 -7.01 -12.73 10.65
CA HIS A 274 -5.62 -12.40 10.96
C HIS A 274 -5.03 -11.56 9.80
N GLY A 275 -3.73 -11.26 9.83
CA GLY A 275 -3.01 -10.43 8.86
C GLY A 275 -2.61 -9.04 9.37
N ALA A 276 -3.11 -8.64 10.54
CA ALA A 276 -2.86 -7.38 11.22
C ALA A 276 -2.04 -7.55 12.50
N GLY A 277 -1.82 -6.45 13.22
CA GLY A 277 -0.85 -6.35 14.31
C GLY A 277 -1.43 -6.43 15.72
N SER A 278 -2.61 -7.00 15.94
CA SER A 278 -3.12 -7.13 17.31
C SER A 278 -2.31 -8.16 18.12
N ASN A 279 -2.32 -8.06 19.45
CA ASN A 279 -1.66 -9.04 20.32
C ASN A 279 -2.24 -10.45 20.12
N HIS A 280 -3.55 -10.57 19.90
CA HIS A 280 -4.20 -11.85 19.63
C HIS A 280 -3.72 -12.51 18.32
N GLU A 281 -3.21 -11.73 17.37
CA GLU A 281 -2.62 -12.23 16.12
C GLU A 281 -1.12 -12.47 16.25
N THR A 282 -0.43 -11.64 17.03
CA THR A 282 1.05 -11.59 17.07
C THR A 282 1.68 -12.46 18.16
N GLU A 283 0.91 -12.88 19.17
CA GLU A 283 1.38 -13.69 20.29
C GLU A 283 1.00 -15.17 20.13
N THR A 284 2.01 -16.01 19.89
CA THR A 284 1.88 -17.46 19.70
C THR A 284 2.56 -18.24 20.81
N PRO A 285 2.08 -19.44 21.19
CA PRO A 285 2.77 -20.25 22.18
C PRO A 285 4.10 -20.76 21.63
N LEU A 286 5.10 -20.91 22.50
CA LEU A 286 6.31 -21.69 22.22
C LEU A 286 6.57 -22.62 23.40
N ILE A 287 6.52 -23.93 23.17
CA ILE A 287 6.76 -24.96 24.19
C ILE A 287 7.75 -25.97 23.62
N ALA A 288 8.83 -26.23 24.35
CA ALA A 288 9.82 -27.25 23.98
C ALA A 288 10.00 -28.28 25.10
N TRP A 289 10.25 -29.53 24.74
CA TRP A 289 10.56 -30.61 25.70
C TRP A 289 11.37 -31.73 25.04
N GLY A 290 11.85 -32.69 25.86
CA GLY A 290 12.63 -33.83 25.40
C GLY A 290 14.14 -33.60 25.46
N ALA A 291 14.88 -34.27 24.57
CA ALA A 291 16.33 -34.26 24.56
C ALA A 291 16.89 -32.84 24.35
N GLY A 292 17.84 -32.43 25.19
CA GLY A 292 18.50 -31.14 25.06
C GLY A 292 17.69 -29.92 25.44
N ILE A 293 16.46 -30.09 25.96
CA ILE A 293 15.64 -28.97 26.43
C ILE A 293 15.85 -28.74 27.92
N LYS A 294 16.00 -27.48 28.30
CA LYS A 294 16.06 -27.06 29.69
C LYS A 294 14.69 -27.18 30.33
N ILE A 295 14.65 -27.69 31.56
CA ILE A 295 13.43 -27.68 32.36
C ILE A 295 13.39 -26.34 33.09
N GLU A 296 12.49 -25.46 32.68
CA GLU A 296 12.35 -24.12 33.26
C GLU A 296 10.87 -23.74 33.29
N ARG A 297 10.40 -23.29 34.46
CA ARG A 297 8.99 -22.92 34.66
C ARG A 297 8.71 -21.46 34.29
N LYS A 298 9.75 -20.62 34.24
CA LYS A 298 9.64 -19.20 33.92
C LYS A 298 9.41 -19.00 32.41
N ARG A 299 8.44 -18.14 32.08
CA ARG A 299 8.13 -17.67 30.71
C ARG A 299 9.36 -17.04 30.05
N LYS A 300 9.76 -17.52 28.87
CA LYS A 300 10.89 -17.02 28.07
C LYS A 300 10.48 -16.64 26.65
N ASP A 301 10.19 -15.37 26.44
CA ASP A 301 9.69 -14.88 25.15
C ASP A 301 10.80 -14.77 24.11
N VAL A 302 10.43 -14.95 22.83
CA VAL A 302 11.33 -14.90 21.68
C VAL A 302 10.70 -14.15 20.52
N HIS A 303 11.49 -13.68 19.55
CA HIS A 303 10.94 -13.33 18.25
C HIS A 303 10.72 -14.61 17.44
N GLN A 304 9.71 -14.63 16.58
CA GLN A 304 9.39 -15.84 15.81
C GLN A 304 10.56 -16.34 14.94
N ILE A 305 11.37 -15.44 14.40
CA ILE A 305 12.59 -15.78 13.64
C ILE A 305 13.68 -16.46 14.48
N ASP A 306 13.65 -16.33 15.82
CA ASP A 306 14.59 -16.97 16.75
C ASP A 306 14.28 -18.48 16.90
N VAL A 307 13.13 -18.96 16.41
CA VAL A 307 12.79 -20.38 16.41
C VAL A 307 13.69 -21.16 15.45
N ALA A 308 13.97 -20.65 14.24
CA ALA A 308 14.83 -21.33 13.27
C ALA A 308 16.23 -21.71 13.82
N PRO A 309 16.98 -20.83 14.50
CA PRO A 309 18.23 -21.21 15.13
C PRO A 309 18.05 -22.17 16.32
N LEU A 310 16.94 -22.07 17.08
CA LEU A 310 16.64 -23.06 18.12
C LEU A 310 16.54 -24.47 17.54
N LEU A 311 15.74 -24.64 16.48
CA LEU A 311 15.55 -25.93 15.80
C LEU A 311 16.89 -26.48 15.28
N SER A 312 17.68 -25.61 14.65
CA SER A 312 18.98 -25.98 14.07
C SER A 312 19.97 -26.47 15.13
N ALA A 313 20.06 -25.77 16.27
CA ALA A 313 20.98 -26.08 17.35
C ALA A 313 20.65 -27.39 18.08
N LEU A 314 19.37 -27.71 18.25
CA LEU A 314 18.93 -28.92 18.95
C LEU A 314 19.44 -30.21 18.27
N ILE A 315 19.51 -30.22 16.94
CA ILE A 315 19.92 -31.40 16.15
C ILE A 315 21.26 -31.24 15.43
N GLY A 316 21.96 -30.11 15.61
CA GLY A 316 23.34 -29.95 15.16
C GLY A 316 23.48 -29.78 13.65
N ILE A 317 22.46 -29.22 13.00
CA ILE A 317 22.50 -28.90 11.56
C ILE A 317 22.99 -27.48 11.34
N ASN A 318 23.16 -27.07 10.08
CA ASN A 318 23.52 -25.69 9.77
C ASN A 318 22.38 -24.73 10.14
N TYR A 319 22.74 -23.54 10.58
CA TYR A 319 21.78 -22.44 10.64
C TYR A 319 21.37 -22.06 9.22
N PRO A 320 20.08 -21.75 8.95
CA PRO A 320 19.65 -21.32 7.63
C PRO A 320 20.46 -20.10 7.17
N ILE A 321 20.91 -20.10 5.92
CA ILE A 321 21.99 -19.19 5.50
C ILE A 321 21.64 -17.70 5.64
N ASN A 322 20.37 -17.35 5.46
CA ASN A 322 19.85 -15.99 5.56
C ASN A 322 19.25 -15.65 6.94
N SER A 323 19.27 -16.59 7.89
CA SER A 323 18.62 -16.40 9.20
C SER A 323 19.16 -15.18 9.93
N LEU A 324 18.24 -14.32 10.35
CA LEU A 324 18.48 -13.19 11.25
C LEU A 324 18.14 -13.52 12.71
N GLY A 325 17.72 -14.77 12.97
CA GLY A 325 17.35 -15.26 14.28
C GLY A 325 18.54 -15.35 15.23
N ARG A 326 18.27 -15.08 16.51
CA ARG A 326 19.23 -15.24 17.62
C ARG A 326 18.87 -16.49 18.40
N LEU A 327 19.86 -17.35 18.64
CA LEU A 327 19.66 -18.59 19.38
C LEU A 327 19.08 -18.31 20.78
N PRO A 328 17.86 -18.80 21.11
CA PRO A 328 17.28 -18.64 22.44
C PRO A 328 17.91 -19.64 23.40
N SER A 329 19.15 -19.37 23.83
CA SER A 329 19.98 -20.26 24.63
C SER A 329 19.37 -20.67 25.98
N GLU A 330 18.35 -19.95 26.44
CA GLU A 330 17.62 -20.27 27.67
C GLU A 330 16.77 -21.55 27.57
N TYR A 331 16.43 -21.99 26.35
CA TYR A 331 15.68 -23.22 26.10
C TYR A 331 16.56 -24.47 26.06
N ILE A 332 17.88 -24.33 25.93
CA ILE A 332 18.79 -25.44 25.66
C ILE A 332 19.49 -25.91 26.93
N ASN A 333 19.52 -27.21 27.14
CA ASN A 333 20.26 -27.89 28.19
C ASN A 333 21.39 -28.73 27.59
N THR A 334 22.61 -28.20 27.66
CA THR A 334 23.85 -28.86 27.27
C THR A 334 25.00 -28.31 28.11
N THR A 335 26.23 -28.75 27.89
CA THR A 335 27.41 -28.22 28.58
C THR A 335 27.60 -26.73 28.25
N GLY A 336 28.19 -25.97 29.18
CA GLY A 336 28.47 -24.55 28.97
C GLY A 336 29.33 -24.30 27.72
N GLU A 337 30.26 -25.21 27.45
CA GLU A 337 31.11 -25.23 26.25
C GLU A 337 30.29 -25.39 24.97
N THR A 338 29.47 -26.44 24.87
CA THR A 338 28.67 -26.70 23.66
C THR A 338 27.64 -25.60 23.43
N LEU A 339 27.02 -25.05 24.48
CA LEU A 339 26.10 -23.93 24.34
C LEU A 339 26.81 -22.67 23.81
N ALA A 340 28.03 -22.40 24.30
CA ALA A 340 28.82 -21.28 23.82
C ALA A 340 29.27 -21.48 22.35
N GLU A 341 29.65 -22.72 21.96
CA GLU A 341 29.93 -23.09 20.56
C GLU A 341 28.72 -22.84 19.65
N MET A 342 27.52 -23.26 20.07
CA MET A 342 26.28 -23.03 19.32
C MET A 342 26.00 -21.54 19.11
N MET A 343 26.16 -20.74 20.16
CA MET A 343 25.95 -19.29 20.11
C MET A 343 27.01 -18.61 19.22
N LEU A 344 28.27 -19.01 19.33
CA LEU A 344 29.34 -18.51 18.47
C LEU A 344 29.09 -18.86 16.99
N SER A 345 28.64 -20.08 16.71
CA SER A 345 28.29 -20.50 15.35
C SER A 345 27.12 -19.69 14.76
N ASN A 346 26.16 -19.27 15.59
CA ASN A 346 25.08 -18.39 15.14
C ASN A 346 25.61 -16.97 14.82
N VAL A 347 26.58 -16.45 15.60
CA VAL A 347 27.31 -15.22 15.24
C VAL A 347 28.03 -15.36 13.91
N LEU A 348 28.69 -16.48 13.65
CA LEU A 348 29.39 -16.71 12.39
C LEU A 348 28.42 -16.74 11.19
N GLN A 349 27.23 -17.34 11.33
CA GLN A 349 26.21 -17.30 10.27
C GLN A 349 25.70 -15.87 10.01
N LEU A 350 25.42 -15.11 11.07
CA LEU A 350 25.02 -13.70 10.96
C LEU A 350 26.14 -12.84 10.33
N LEU A 351 27.40 -13.16 10.66
CA LEU A 351 28.56 -12.51 10.11
C LEU A 351 28.69 -12.76 8.61
N GLU A 352 28.39 -13.96 8.11
CA GLU A 352 28.36 -14.25 6.67
C GLU A 352 27.33 -13.34 5.96
N THR A 353 26.12 -13.23 6.50
CA THR A 353 25.08 -12.33 5.96
C THR A 353 25.54 -10.87 5.96
N PHE A 354 26.09 -10.41 7.08
CA PHE A 354 26.65 -9.07 7.22
C PHE A 354 27.78 -8.82 6.21
N ASN A 355 28.70 -9.78 6.05
CA ASN A 355 29.86 -9.67 5.18
C ASN A 355 29.49 -9.67 3.71
N ILE A 356 28.54 -10.50 3.26
CA ILE A 356 28.07 -10.46 1.87
C ILE A 356 27.52 -9.07 1.53
N LYS A 357 26.65 -8.52 2.39
CA LYS A 357 26.08 -7.18 2.18
C LYS A 357 27.16 -6.08 2.28
N ARG A 358 28.06 -6.18 3.26
CA ARG A 358 29.19 -5.25 3.47
C ARG A 358 30.14 -5.25 2.29
N PHE A 359 30.65 -6.41 1.87
CA PHE A 359 31.63 -6.51 0.79
C PHE A 359 31.04 -6.18 -0.57
N ARG A 360 29.76 -6.51 -0.82
CA ARG A 360 29.05 -6.00 -2.00
C ARG A 360 29.08 -4.48 -2.02
N THR A 361 28.72 -3.85 -0.91
CA THR A 361 28.71 -2.39 -0.77
C THR A 361 30.11 -1.80 -0.86
N MET A 362 31.10 -2.38 -0.20
CA MET A 362 32.49 -1.90 -0.18
C MET A 362 33.16 -1.98 -1.55
N ARG A 363 32.94 -3.08 -2.29
CA ARG A 363 33.49 -3.24 -3.66
C ARG A 363 32.88 -2.25 -4.63
N ASN A 364 31.60 -1.95 -4.41
CA ASN A 364 30.81 -1.15 -5.32
C ASN A 364 30.72 0.33 -4.90
N ALA A 365 31.06 0.74 -3.69
CA ALA A 365 30.94 2.14 -3.27
C ALA A 365 32.26 2.88 -3.52
N ILE A 366 32.21 4.02 -4.20
CA ILE A 366 33.40 4.89 -4.38
C ILE A 366 33.91 5.41 -3.04
N ARG A 367 32.98 5.85 -2.19
CA ARG A 367 33.24 6.19 -0.80
C ARG A 367 32.41 5.27 0.07
N PHE A 368 33.05 4.22 0.54
CA PHE A 368 32.46 3.30 1.50
C PHE A 368 32.36 3.98 2.86
N VAL A 369 31.14 4.03 3.41
CA VAL A 369 30.88 4.48 4.77
C VAL A 369 30.56 3.23 5.60
N PRO A 370 31.45 2.80 6.50
CA PRO A 370 31.20 1.62 7.31
C PRO A 370 30.10 1.88 8.34
N PHE A 371 29.31 0.84 8.63
CA PHE A 371 28.32 0.87 9.70
C PHE A 371 28.99 1.23 11.04
N ARG A 372 28.53 2.32 11.67
CA ARG A 372 29.06 2.85 12.94
C ARG A 372 30.59 3.07 12.97
N GLY A 373 31.23 3.28 11.81
CA GLY A 373 32.67 3.51 11.75
C GLY A 373 33.54 2.25 11.88
N VAL A 374 32.95 1.06 11.98
CA VAL A 374 33.68 -0.18 12.29
C VAL A 374 34.51 -0.64 11.10
N THR A 375 35.80 -0.88 11.34
CA THR A 375 36.75 -1.38 10.34
C THR A 375 36.75 -2.91 10.25
N THR A 376 37.41 -3.46 9.24
CA THR A 376 37.63 -4.91 9.16
C THR A 376 38.52 -5.40 10.31
N GLU A 377 39.52 -4.61 10.70
CA GLU A 377 40.41 -4.94 11.83
C GLU A 377 39.65 -5.00 13.16
N ASP A 378 38.70 -4.09 13.38
CA ASP A 378 37.84 -4.11 14.57
C ASP A 378 36.98 -5.38 14.63
N LEU A 379 36.42 -5.79 13.49
CA LEU A 379 35.62 -7.02 13.40
C LEU A 379 36.47 -8.27 13.60
N ASP A 380 37.63 -8.35 12.95
CA ASP A 380 38.55 -9.46 13.10
C ASP A 380 39.10 -9.53 14.53
N GLY A 381 39.40 -8.38 15.14
CA GLY A 381 39.74 -8.24 16.55
C GLY A 381 38.65 -8.75 17.47
N GLY A 382 37.39 -8.36 17.22
CA GLY A 382 36.22 -8.86 17.94
C GLY A 382 36.04 -10.37 17.82
N LEU A 383 36.20 -10.94 16.62
CA LEU A 383 36.12 -12.39 16.40
C LEU A 383 37.26 -13.15 17.07
N ASN A 384 38.48 -12.61 17.02
CA ASN A 384 39.63 -13.17 17.72
C ASN A 384 39.44 -13.12 19.23
N PHE A 385 38.83 -12.04 19.75
CA PHE A 385 38.44 -11.96 21.15
C PHE A 385 37.44 -13.06 21.53
N LEU A 386 36.38 -13.27 20.74
CA LEU A 386 35.43 -14.39 20.97
C LEU A 386 36.11 -15.76 20.93
N LYS A 387 37.00 -15.98 19.96
CA LYS A 387 37.79 -17.22 19.86
C LYS A 387 38.68 -17.41 21.07
N ASN A 388 39.36 -16.37 21.54
CA ASN A 388 40.20 -16.41 22.73
C ASN A 388 39.39 -16.79 23.97
N LEU A 389 38.23 -16.16 24.18
CA LEU A 389 37.32 -16.52 25.28
C LEU A 389 36.91 -18.00 25.20
N SER A 390 36.62 -18.50 23.99
CA SER A 390 36.30 -19.91 23.76
C SER A 390 37.47 -20.83 24.13
N THR A 391 38.70 -20.50 23.71
CA THR A 391 39.90 -21.32 23.99
C THR A 391 40.31 -21.29 25.46
N GLN A 392 40.04 -20.20 26.18
CA GLN A 392 40.34 -20.03 27.59
C GLN A 392 39.26 -20.65 28.50
N GLY A 393 38.19 -21.21 27.93
CA GLY A 393 37.08 -21.80 28.69
C GLY A 393 36.20 -20.76 29.41
N GLN A 394 36.25 -19.48 29.02
CA GLN A 394 35.47 -18.39 29.63
C GLN A 394 34.06 -18.32 29.03
N TYR A 395 33.32 -19.42 29.12
CA TYR A 395 32.04 -19.60 28.41
C TYR A 395 30.93 -18.63 28.87
N GLU A 396 30.87 -18.27 30.14
CA GLU A 396 29.86 -17.31 30.63
C GLU A 396 30.05 -15.92 30.03
N LEU A 397 31.30 -15.43 29.99
CA LEU A 397 31.61 -14.14 29.37
C LEU A 397 31.39 -14.20 27.85
N LEU A 398 31.81 -15.28 27.20
CA LEU A 398 31.60 -15.51 25.76
C LEU A 398 30.10 -15.40 25.39
N LYS A 399 29.21 -16.01 26.18
CA LYS A 399 27.75 -15.94 25.93
C LYS A 399 27.20 -14.52 26.02
N VAL A 400 27.73 -13.68 26.91
CA VAL A 400 27.31 -12.27 27.05
C VAL A 400 27.76 -11.47 25.83
N GLU A 401 29.02 -11.60 25.43
CA GLU A 401 29.61 -10.88 24.30
C GLU A 401 28.98 -11.26 22.97
N VAL A 402 28.73 -12.55 22.76
CA VAL A 402 28.05 -13.06 21.56
C VAL A 402 26.67 -12.41 21.38
N LYS A 403 25.87 -12.26 22.44
CA LYS A 403 24.54 -11.62 22.34
C LYS A 403 24.65 -10.17 21.86
N SER A 404 25.66 -9.44 22.33
CA SER A 404 25.93 -8.06 21.90
C SER A 404 26.29 -8.00 20.40
N ILE A 405 27.18 -8.89 19.97
CA ILE A 405 27.64 -8.95 18.58
C ILE A 405 26.54 -9.38 17.62
N MET A 406 25.67 -10.34 17.99
CA MET A 406 24.51 -10.70 17.16
C MET A 406 23.64 -9.48 16.82
N LYS A 407 23.32 -8.66 17.84
CA LYS A 407 22.54 -7.43 17.65
C LYS A 407 23.24 -6.46 16.70
N PHE A 408 24.54 -6.26 16.89
CA PHE A 408 25.35 -5.40 16.03
C PHE A 408 25.34 -5.86 14.56
N LEU A 409 25.51 -7.18 14.33
CA LEU A 409 25.53 -7.75 12.98
C LEU A 409 24.18 -7.62 12.27
N ILE A 410 23.07 -7.84 12.97
CA ILE A 410 21.71 -7.69 12.40
C ILE A 410 21.45 -6.23 11.99
N GLU A 411 21.69 -5.27 12.89
CA GLU A 411 21.53 -3.84 12.57
C GLU A 411 22.45 -3.40 11.42
N GLY A 412 23.66 -3.95 11.35
CA GLY A 412 24.59 -3.69 10.28
C GLY A 412 24.19 -4.30 8.94
N ALA A 413 23.59 -5.49 8.94
CA ALA A 413 23.04 -6.11 7.74
C ALA A 413 21.89 -5.27 7.16
N ASP A 414 21.00 -4.76 8.03
CA ASP A 414 19.93 -3.84 7.64
C ASP A 414 20.48 -2.52 7.07
N TYR A 415 21.54 -1.96 7.66
CA TYR A 415 22.22 -0.77 7.15
C TYR A 415 22.75 -0.96 5.73
N TYR A 416 23.47 -2.05 5.46
CA TYR A 416 24.04 -2.31 4.14
C TYR A 416 22.98 -2.71 3.10
N HIS A 417 21.88 -3.32 3.53
CA HIS A 417 20.73 -3.54 2.64
C HIS A 417 20.15 -2.21 2.15
N ASN A 418 19.96 -1.25 3.07
CA ASN A 418 19.38 0.05 2.78
C ASN A 418 20.40 1.13 2.38
N TYR A 419 21.65 0.76 2.06
CA TYR A 419 22.76 1.70 1.87
C TYR A 419 22.49 2.80 0.83
N TYR A 420 21.84 2.43 -0.28
CA TYR A 420 21.50 3.36 -1.37
C TYR A 420 20.09 3.96 -1.26
N GLN A 421 19.29 3.55 -0.28
CA GLN A 421 17.91 4.00 -0.13
C GLN A 421 17.81 5.54 -0.01
N LEU A 422 18.56 6.13 0.92
CA LEU A 422 18.58 7.58 1.13
C LEU A 422 19.14 8.35 -0.08
N PRO A 423 20.31 7.98 -0.67
CA PRO A 423 20.78 8.61 -1.89
C PRO A 423 19.78 8.61 -3.06
N LEU A 424 19.08 7.49 -3.27
CA LEU A 424 18.04 7.38 -4.29
C LEU A 424 16.86 8.30 -3.99
N LEU A 425 16.37 8.28 -2.75
CA LEU A 425 15.28 9.13 -2.30
C LEU A 425 15.63 10.62 -2.49
N ILE A 426 16.86 11.03 -2.12
CA ILE A 426 17.35 12.39 -2.35
C ILE A 426 17.40 12.72 -3.85
N ALA A 427 17.92 11.83 -4.70
CA ALA A 427 18.03 12.06 -6.13
C ALA A 427 16.66 12.26 -6.79
N ILE A 428 15.68 11.41 -6.45
CA ILE A 428 14.30 11.50 -6.92
C ILE A 428 13.64 12.78 -6.41
N THR A 429 13.79 13.10 -5.12
CA THR A 429 13.26 14.34 -4.53
C THR A 429 13.82 15.59 -5.21
N ILE A 430 15.14 15.68 -5.43
CA ILE A 430 15.75 16.81 -6.13
C ILE A 430 15.22 16.91 -7.57
N GLY A 431 15.11 15.78 -8.28
CA GLY A 431 14.59 15.74 -9.64
C GLY A 431 13.11 16.17 -9.70
N LEU A 432 12.29 15.73 -8.76
CA LEU A 432 10.87 16.09 -8.68
C LEU A 432 10.67 17.55 -8.28
N VAL A 433 11.48 18.08 -7.35
CA VAL A 433 11.49 19.52 -7.02
C VAL A 433 11.91 20.35 -8.24
N ALA A 434 12.93 19.92 -8.99
CA ALA A 434 13.34 20.59 -10.22
C ALA A 434 12.26 20.51 -11.31
N TRP A 435 11.50 19.42 -11.37
CA TRP A 435 10.30 19.29 -12.21
C TRP A 435 9.20 20.27 -11.81
N ILE A 436 8.89 20.42 -10.53
CA ILE A 436 7.93 21.42 -10.03
C ILE A 436 8.39 22.85 -10.37
N ILE A 437 9.68 23.15 -10.23
CA ILE A 437 10.26 24.44 -10.63
C ILE A 437 10.12 24.65 -12.15
N TYR A 438 10.39 23.61 -12.95
CA TYR A 438 10.21 23.66 -14.40
C TYR A 438 8.75 23.97 -14.77
N LEU A 439 7.77 23.32 -14.13
CA LEU A 439 6.35 23.62 -14.30
C LEU A 439 6.03 25.07 -13.94
N ALA A 440 6.61 25.58 -12.84
CA ALA A 440 6.43 26.97 -12.43
C ALA A 440 6.91 27.98 -13.47
N THR A 441 7.91 27.64 -14.31
CA THR A 441 8.38 28.56 -15.38
C THR A 441 7.30 28.88 -16.43
N PHE A 442 6.31 28.01 -16.62
CA PHE A 442 5.21 28.25 -17.55
C PHE A 442 4.19 29.28 -17.04
N ASN A 443 4.27 29.63 -15.75
CA ASN A 443 3.38 30.60 -15.11
C ASN A 443 3.86 32.05 -15.25
N ILE A 444 5.06 32.25 -15.79
CA ILE A 444 5.73 33.54 -15.84
C ILE A 444 5.61 34.10 -17.25
N HIS A 445 4.95 35.25 -17.38
CA HIS A 445 4.79 35.95 -18.64
C HIS A 445 5.85 37.06 -18.76
N PHE A 446 6.56 37.09 -19.89
CA PHE A 446 7.47 38.19 -20.22
C PHE A 446 6.72 39.28 -20.99
N LYS A 447 6.78 40.53 -20.51
CA LYS A 447 6.45 41.69 -21.35
C LYS A 447 7.43 41.69 -22.54
N ARG A 448 6.91 41.46 -23.75
CA ARG A 448 7.64 41.45 -25.04
C ARG A 448 8.71 42.55 -25.06
N ASN A 449 10.00 42.17 -24.91
CA ASN A 449 11.17 42.78 -25.54
C ASN A 449 12.47 42.23 -24.93
N ILE A 450 12.74 40.94 -25.13
CA ILE A 450 14.12 40.45 -25.12
C ILE A 450 14.32 39.76 -26.46
N GLN A 451 14.98 40.45 -27.40
CA GLN A 451 15.53 39.78 -28.56
C GLN A 451 16.52 38.71 -28.08
N PRO A 452 16.58 37.53 -28.72
CA PRO A 452 17.58 36.51 -28.38
C PRO A 452 18.96 37.07 -28.73
N THR A 453 19.59 37.75 -27.78
CA THR A 453 20.90 38.35 -27.95
C THR A 453 21.96 37.25 -28.03
N ARG A 454 23.16 37.59 -28.53
CA ARG A 454 24.40 36.78 -28.51
C ARG A 454 24.59 35.92 -27.23
N HIS A 455 24.03 36.34 -26.10
CA HIS A 455 24.02 35.64 -24.81
C HIS A 455 23.37 34.26 -24.84
N ALA A 456 22.35 34.00 -25.67
CA ALA A 456 21.69 32.69 -25.71
C ALA A 456 22.61 31.57 -26.21
N LYS A 457 23.46 31.86 -27.20
CA LYS A 457 24.48 30.92 -27.72
C LYS A 457 25.58 30.69 -26.69
N LEU A 458 26.02 31.76 -26.01
CA LEU A 458 27.00 31.69 -24.92
C LEU A 458 26.50 30.81 -23.78
N ILE A 459 25.25 31.00 -23.34
CA ILE A 459 24.66 30.24 -22.23
C ILE A 459 24.45 28.78 -22.61
N ARG A 460 23.99 28.48 -23.82
CA ARG A 460 23.91 27.11 -24.30
C ARG A 460 25.28 26.42 -24.28
N ASN A 461 26.32 27.13 -24.71
CA ASN A 461 27.69 26.60 -24.66
C ASN A 461 28.14 26.40 -23.20
N LEU A 462 27.91 27.38 -22.30
CA LEU A 462 28.21 27.26 -20.87
C LEU A 462 27.47 26.09 -20.22
N GLN A 463 26.21 25.85 -20.57
CA GLN A 463 25.44 24.71 -20.10
C GLN A 463 26.05 23.38 -20.57
N ILE A 464 26.50 23.30 -21.83
CA ILE A 464 27.20 22.10 -22.31
C ILE A 464 28.48 21.89 -21.49
N TYR A 465 29.29 22.93 -21.31
CA TYR A 465 30.52 22.85 -20.50
C TYR A 465 30.27 22.54 -19.03
N LEU A 466 29.11 22.89 -18.48
CA LEU A 466 28.74 22.59 -17.09
C LEU A 466 28.13 21.19 -16.92
N PHE A 467 27.15 20.84 -17.75
CA PHE A 467 26.34 19.63 -17.58
C PHE A 467 26.94 18.40 -18.27
N ALA A 468 27.65 18.54 -19.39
CA ALA A 468 28.29 17.38 -20.04
C ALA A 468 29.29 16.69 -19.12
N PRO A 469 30.18 17.41 -18.40
CA PRO A 469 31.01 16.78 -17.37
C PRO A 469 30.18 16.14 -16.26
N LEU A 470 29.08 16.75 -15.80
CA LEU A 470 28.25 16.17 -14.75
C LEU A 470 27.64 14.81 -15.17
N TYR A 471 27.11 14.70 -16.38
CA TYR A 471 26.60 13.41 -16.88
C TYR A 471 27.70 12.38 -17.02
N VAL A 472 28.86 12.76 -17.58
CA VAL A 472 29.99 11.84 -17.74
C VAL A 472 30.50 11.38 -16.38
N ASN A 473 30.63 12.28 -15.41
CA ASN A 473 31.05 11.95 -14.05
C ASN A 473 30.04 11.04 -13.36
N VAL A 474 28.74 11.35 -13.38
CA VAL A 474 27.73 10.48 -12.76
C VAL A 474 27.66 9.14 -13.46
N TRP A 475 27.65 9.10 -14.79
CA TRP A 475 27.70 7.83 -15.52
C TRP A 475 28.95 7.01 -15.18
N PHE A 476 30.12 7.64 -15.16
CA PHE A 476 31.38 7.01 -14.78
C PHE A 476 31.34 6.50 -13.34
N PHE A 477 30.86 7.31 -12.39
CA PHE A 477 30.72 6.92 -11.00
C PHE A 477 29.79 5.72 -10.85
N LEU A 478 28.62 5.73 -11.49
CA LEU A 478 27.68 4.60 -11.41
C LEU A 478 28.23 3.34 -12.09
N LYS A 479 29.02 3.52 -13.17
CA LYS A 479 29.69 2.42 -13.86
C LYS A 479 30.78 1.79 -13.03
N VAL A 480 31.62 2.60 -12.37
CA VAL A 480 32.63 2.14 -11.41
C VAL A 480 31.96 1.40 -10.25
N GLN A 481 30.82 1.91 -9.78
CA GLN A 481 30.05 1.29 -8.71
C GLN A 481 29.25 0.04 -9.13
N SER A 482 29.27 -0.35 -10.41
CA SER A 482 28.52 -1.51 -10.93
C SER A 482 27.04 -1.55 -10.52
N LEU A 483 26.40 -0.38 -10.41
CA LEU A 483 25.00 -0.29 -9.98
C LEU A 483 24.04 -0.71 -11.11
N PRO A 484 22.80 -1.13 -10.78
CA PRO A 484 21.80 -1.50 -11.78
C PRO A 484 21.48 -0.35 -12.75
N PHE A 485 21.07 -0.68 -13.98
CA PHE A 485 20.75 0.32 -15.02
C PHE A 485 19.74 1.39 -14.56
N MET A 486 18.73 0.99 -13.77
CA MET A 486 17.73 1.95 -13.27
C MET A 486 18.33 3.04 -12.40
N TYR A 487 19.42 2.78 -11.67
CA TYR A 487 20.09 3.78 -10.84
C TYR A 487 20.71 4.89 -11.69
N TYR A 488 21.13 4.58 -12.92
CA TYR A 488 21.56 5.60 -13.89
C TYR A 488 20.42 6.55 -14.21
N CYS A 489 19.23 6.01 -14.46
CA CYS A 489 18.06 6.84 -14.73
C CYS A 489 17.75 7.76 -13.53
N TYR A 490 17.79 7.23 -12.30
CA TYR A 490 17.48 7.98 -11.09
C TYR A 490 18.49 9.11 -10.78
N PHE A 491 19.79 8.85 -10.92
CA PHE A 491 20.81 9.86 -10.63
C PHE A 491 21.04 10.85 -11.80
N ILE A 492 20.75 10.46 -13.04
CA ILE A 492 20.76 11.35 -14.20
C ILE A 492 19.55 12.29 -14.19
N PHE A 493 18.40 11.83 -13.68
CA PHE A 493 17.16 12.60 -13.63
C PHE A 493 17.30 14.01 -13.03
N PRO A 494 17.86 14.23 -11.82
CA PRO A 494 18.02 15.57 -11.27
C PRO A 494 18.96 16.45 -12.10
N ILE A 495 20.00 15.89 -12.74
CA ILE A 495 20.93 16.63 -13.61
C ILE A 495 20.20 17.08 -14.87
N MET A 496 19.44 16.18 -15.48
CA MET A 496 18.60 16.46 -16.64
C MET A 496 17.58 17.56 -16.33
N MET A 497 16.90 17.45 -15.20
CA MET A 497 15.95 18.47 -14.79
C MET A 497 16.62 19.82 -14.50
N ALA A 498 17.77 19.83 -13.83
CA ALA A 498 18.54 21.05 -13.60
C ALA A 498 19.01 21.70 -14.91
N GLN A 499 19.44 20.93 -15.90
CA GLN A 499 19.80 21.44 -17.23
C GLN A 499 18.59 22.07 -17.94
N ILE A 500 17.43 21.43 -17.84
CA ILE A 500 16.19 21.95 -18.43
C ILE A 500 15.76 23.26 -17.74
N VAL A 501 15.83 23.33 -16.40
CA VAL A 501 15.48 24.53 -15.62
C VAL A 501 16.44 25.69 -15.91
N THR A 502 17.75 25.44 -15.95
CA THR A 502 18.74 26.48 -16.29
C THR A 502 18.58 26.97 -17.73
N SER A 503 18.07 26.14 -18.65
CA SER A 503 17.77 26.58 -20.02
C SER A 503 16.62 27.60 -20.06
N ARG A 504 15.84 27.67 -18.97
CA ARG A 504 14.76 28.62 -18.72
C ARG A 504 15.09 29.62 -17.62
N TYR A 505 16.38 29.84 -17.31
CA TYR A 505 16.79 30.68 -16.17
C TYR A 505 16.20 32.10 -16.21
N HIS A 506 15.97 32.68 -17.39
CA HIS A 506 15.34 33.99 -17.51
C HIS A 506 13.98 34.03 -16.81
N TYR A 507 13.15 33.00 -17.01
CA TYR A 507 11.85 32.88 -16.35
C TYR A 507 12.02 32.78 -14.84
N VAL A 508 12.97 31.97 -14.37
CA VAL A 508 13.27 31.82 -12.94
C VAL A 508 13.70 33.15 -12.31
N LEU A 509 14.61 33.89 -12.95
CA LEU A 509 15.05 35.21 -12.48
C LEU A 509 13.90 36.21 -12.43
N GLU A 510 13.03 36.19 -13.44
CA GLU A 510 11.85 37.05 -13.48
C GLU A 510 10.84 36.69 -12.37
N ALA A 511 10.65 35.39 -12.08
CA ALA A 511 9.89 34.93 -10.91
C ALA A 511 10.45 35.51 -9.62
N LEU A 512 11.77 35.41 -9.42
CA LEU A 512 12.44 35.90 -8.21
C LEU A 512 12.29 37.43 -8.06
N LYS A 513 12.34 38.18 -9.17
CA LYS A 513 12.06 39.62 -9.16
C LYS A 513 10.62 39.91 -8.78
N GLN A 514 9.64 39.21 -9.36
CA GLN A 514 8.22 39.37 -9.04
C GLN A 514 7.93 39.00 -7.58
N LEU A 515 8.55 37.93 -7.06
CA LEU A 515 8.49 37.53 -5.66
C LEU A 515 9.02 38.63 -4.73
N LYS A 516 10.14 39.26 -5.08
CA LYS A 516 10.71 40.37 -4.31
C LYS A 516 9.80 41.60 -4.32
N GLN A 517 9.13 41.89 -5.45
CA GLN A 517 8.19 42.99 -5.60
C GLN A 517 6.87 42.77 -4.83
N PHE A 518 6.37 41.53 -4.77
CA PHE A 518 5.13 41.19 -4.06
C PHE A 518 5.27 41.24 -2.52
N GLY A 519 6.50 41.17 -2.03
CA GLY A 519 6.87 41.25 -0.61
C GLY A 519 6.87 39.89 0.09
N LEU A 520 7.98 39.59 0.80
CA LEU A 520 8.24 38.29 1.40
C LEU A 520 7.12 37.83 2.36
N LYS A 521 6.61 38.75 3.20
CA LYS A 521 5.54 38.45 4.17
C LYS A 521 4.25 37.98 3.50
N ASN A 522 3.83 38.64 2.41
CA ASN A 522 2.61 38.27 1.70
C ASN A 522 2.78 36.93 0.98
N THR A 523 3.94 36.69 0.36
CA THR A 523 4.28 35.41 -0.27
C THR A 523 4.27 34.27 0.75
N CYS A 524 4.94 34.44 1.90
CA CYS A 524 4.99 33.42 2.95
C CYS A 524 3.59 33.07 3.46
N ASN A 525 2.73 34.07 3.68
CA ASN A 525 1.35 33.82 4.13
C ASN A 525 0.55 32.97 3.12
N HIS A 526 0.72 33.19 1.81
CA HIS A 526 0.05 32.38 0.79
C HIS A 526 0.66 30.98 0.66
N LEU A 527 1.98 30.87 0.74
CA LEU A 527 2.67 29.60 0.62
C LEU A 527 2.37 28.67 1.80
N VAL A 528 2.39 29.20 3.04
CA VAL A 528 2.00 28.45 4.24
C VAL A 528 0.57 27.93 4.11
N PHE A 529 -0.36 28.77 3.63
CA PHE A 529 -1.74 28.35 3.46
C PHE A 529 -1.87 27.18 2.48
N TYR A 530 -1.28 27.28 1.29
CA TYR A 530 -1.36 26.20 0.30
C TYR A 530 -0.67 24.93 0.80
N ILE A 531 0.49 25.03 1.47
CA ILE A 531 1.18 23.87 2.05
C ILE A 531 0.31 23.19 3.11
N VAL A 532 -0.30 23.97 4.02
CA VAL A 532 -1.22 23.42 5.03
C VAL A 532 -2.43 22.76 4.37
N GLY A 533 -3.01 23.40 3.36
CA GLY A 533 -4.13 22.83 2.60
C GLY A 533 -3.77 21.53 1.88
N LEU A 534 -2.62 21.48 1.20
CA LEU A 534 -2.13 20.28 0.53
C LEU A 534 -1.82 19.16 1.52
N ARG A 535 -1.22 19.48 2.67
CA ARG A 535 -0.96 18.51 3.74
C ARG A 535 -2.25 17.89 4.28
N PHE A 536 -3.31 18.69 4.48
CA PHE A 536 -4.61 18.14 4.87
C PHE A 536 -5.26 17.32 3.74
N LEU A 537 -5.02 17.65 2.47
CA LEU A 537 -5.46 16.80 1.35
C LEU A 537 -4.72 15.45 1.35
N VAL A 538 -3.41 15.44 1.61
CA VAL A 538 -2.62 14.20 1.77
C VAL A 538 -3.11 13.39 2.96
N GLN A 539 -3.36 14.05 4.10
CA GLN A 539 -3.96 13.40 5.26
C GLN A 539 -5.35 12.80 4.94
N GLY A 540 -6.06 13.33 3.94
CA GLY A 540 -7.32 12.80 3.43
C GLY A 540 -7.27 11.36 2.94
N PHE A 541 -6.09 10.89 2.52
CA PHE A 541 -5.85 9.49 2.14
C PHE A 541 -5.81 8.56 3.36
N LEU A 542 -5.45 9.08 4.54
CA LEU A 542 -5.39 8.33 5.79
C LEU A 542 -6.68 8.48 6.60
N HIS A 543 -7.18 9.71 6.70
CA HIS A 543 -8.34 10.10 7.49
C HIS A 543 -9.19 11.10 6.68
N ARG A 544 -10.36 10.66 6.23
CA ARG A 544 -11.26 11.44 5.34
C ARG A 544 -11.73 12.73 5.99
N GLU A 545 -11.84 12.75 7.32
CA GLU A 545 -12.28 13.89 8.14
C GLU A 545 -11.40 15.13 7.93
N SER A 546 -10.14 14.94 7.55
CA SER A 546 -9.23 16.04 7.22
C SER A 546 -9.70 16.87 6.01
N LEU A 547 -10.47 16.28 5.08
CA LEU A 547 -11.03 17.00 3.93
C LEU A 547 -12.07 18.04 4.36
N SER A 548 -12.76 17.81 5.46
CA SER A 548 -13.67 18.80 6.05
C SER A 548 -12.92 20.03 6.55
N ILE A 549 -11.69 19.86 7.07
CA ILE A 549 -10.81 20.97 7.43
C ILE A 549 -10.43 21.78 6.19
N VAL A 550 -10.14 21.11 5.07
CA VAL A 550 -9.86 21.79 3.79
C VAL A 550 -11.07 22.59 3.30
N GLU A 551 -12.30 22.09 3.50
CA GLU A 551 -13.52 22.84 3.19
C GLU A 551 -13.70 24.09 4.05
N PHE A 552 -13.37 24.05 5.34
CA PHE A 552 -13.34 25.25 6.17
C PHE A 552 -12.27 26.25 5.72
N LEU A 553 -11.10 25.77 5.30
CA LEU A 553 -10.06 26.59 4.67
C LEU A 553 -10.57 27.24 3.37
N MET A 554 -11.33 26.52 2.54
CA MET A 554 -11.99 27.06 1.35
C MET A 554 -13.06 28.10 1.67
N ALA A 555 -13.84 27.90 2.73
CA ALA A 555 -14.82 28.88 3.20
C ALA A 555 -14.16 30.22 3.59
N ALA A 556 -12.99 30.15 4.26
CA ALA A 556 -12.24 31.32 4.71
C ALA A 556 -11.72 32.21 3.55
N PHE A 557 -11.50 31.66 2.35
CA PHE A 557 -10.99 32.42 1.20
C PHE A 557 -11.91 33.57 0.76
N ALA A 558 -13.22 33.48 1.02
CA ALA A 558 -14.16 34.55 0.73
C ALA A 558 -13.82 35.87 1.49
N PHE A 559 -13.08 35.77 2.59
CA PHE A 559 -12.66 36.88 3.43
C PHE A 559 -11.20 37.27 3.24
N TRP A 560 -10.38 36.34 2.72
CA TRP A 560 -8.93 36.49 2.65
C TRP A 560 -8.41 36.91 1.26
N SER A 561 -8.95 36.37 0.15
CA SER A 561 -8.55 36.83 -1.19
C SER A 561 -9.05 38.27 -1.42
N LYS A 562 -8.15 39.15 -1.88
CA LYS A 562 -8.49 40.55 -2.20
C LYS A 562 -9.59 40.65 -3.25
N ALA A 563 -9.56 39.81 -4.28
CA ALA A 563 -10.58 39.80 -5.33
C ALA A 563 -11.93 39.33 -4.79
N LEU A 564 -11.95 38.23 -4.04
CA LEU A 564 -13.18 37.71 -3.45
C LEU A 564 -13.77 38.67 -2.42
N LYS A 565 -12.94 39.25 -1.54
CA LYS A 565 -13.38 40.16 -0.49
C LYS A 565 -14.10 41.39 -1.06
N THR A 566 -13.61 41.94 -2.17
CA THR A 566 -14.07 43.21 -2.75
C THR A 566 -15.19 43.06 -3.78
N GLN A 567 -15.20 41.98 -4.58
CA GLN A 567 -16.12 41.86 -5.72
C GLN A 567 -17.37 41.02 -5.42
N THR A 568 -17.40 40.29 -4.28
CA THR A 568 -18.55 39.44 -3.90
C THR A 568 -19.52 40.14 -2.96
N THR A 569 -20.82 39.88 -3.15
CA THR A 569 -21.89 40.39 -2.27
C THR A 569 -22.02 39.58 -0.99
N LYS A 570 -22.64 40.15 0.05
CA LYS A 570 -22.91 39.45 1.33
C LYS A 570 -23.66 38.14 1.10
N TYR A 571 -24.69 38.13 0.25
CA TYR A 571 -25.44 36.94 -0.11
C TYR A 571 -24.57 35.85 -0.75
N GLN A 572 -23.67 36.21 -1.67
CA GLN A 572 -22.78 35.25 -2.32
C GLN A 572 -21.75 34.66 -1.35
N LYS A 573 -21.24 35.46 -0.41
CA LYS A 573 -20.34 34.97 0.64
C LYS A 573 -21.05 33.98 1.56
N ILE A 574 -22.28 34.29 1.98
CA ILE A 574 -23.11 33.38 2.78
C ILE A 574 -23.37 32.08 2.00
N LEU A 575 -23.78 32.18 0.74
CA LEU A 575 -24.02 31.01 -0.11
C LEU A 575 -22.77 30.13 -0.25
N TRP A 576 -21.59 30.72 -0.47
CA TRP A 576 -20.32 29.99 -0.53
C TRP A 576 -20.03 29.22 0.77
N ILE A 577 -20.16 29.88 1.92
CA ILE A 577 -19.92 29.28 3.23
C ILE A 577 -20.91 28.14 3.50
N VAL A 578 -22.20 28.35 3.21
CA VAL A 578 -23.23 27.32 3.38
C VAL A 578 -22.92 26.10 2.49
N CYS A 579 -22.48 26.30 1.25
CA CYS A 579 -22.09 25.20 0.38
C CYS A 579 -20.84 24.46 0.90
N CYS A 580 -19.80 25.16 1.34
CA CYS A 580 -18.61 24.53 1.94
C CYS A 580 -18.95 23.71 3.19
N ILE A 581 -19.76 24.27 4.11
CA ILE A 581 -20.23 23.55 5.30
C ILE A 581 -21.09 22.34 4.91
N GLY A 582 -21.96 22.49 3.92
CA GLY A 582 -22.79 21.39 3.44
C GLY A 582 -21.95 20.22 2.93
N VAL A 583 -20.87 20.50 2.19
CA VAL A 583 -19.97 19.46 1.68
C VAL A 583 -19.05 18.90 2.78
N SER A 584 -18.67 19.70 3.78
CA SER A 584 -17.79 19.25 4.87
C SER A 584 -18.41 18.20 5.80
N VAL A 585 -19.71 17.94 5.72
CA VAL A 585 -20.37 16.90 6.52
C VAL A 585 -20.04 15.50 6.01
N PHE A 586 -19.95 15.31 4.69
CA PHE A 586 -19.86 13.99 4.08
C PHE A 586 -18.59 13.19 4.39
N PRO A 587 -17.40 13.81 4.56
CA PRO A 587 -16.23 13.05 4.97
C PRO A 587 -16.33 12.42 6.37
N PHE A 588 -17.21 12.93 7.25
CA PHE A 588 -17.50 12.33 8.56
C PHE A 588 -18.55 11.20 8.50
N LEU A 589 -19.26 11.07 7.37
CA LEU A 589 -20.23 10.00 7.21
C LEU A 589 -19.52 8.66 6.91
N PRO A 590 -20.03 7.54 7.46
CA PRO A 590 -19.39 6.24 7.34
C PRO A 590 -19.25 5.84 5.88
N VAL A 591 -18.08 5.35 5.52
CA VAL A 591 -17.84 4.76 4.21
C VAL A 591 -18.66 3.49 4.13
N MET A 592 -19.68 3.48 3.27
CA MET A 592 -20.46 2.30 2.89
C MET A 592 -21.26 1.64 4.02
N GLN A 593 -22.54 1.43 3.73
CA GLN A 593 -23.42 0.52 4.44
C GLN A 593 -23.94 -0.46 3.39
N THR A 594 -24.00 -1.75 3.72
CA THR A 594 -24.44 -2.83 2.82
C THR A 594 -25.93 -2.79 2.47
N THR A 595 -26.65 -1.75 2.89
CA THR A 595 -28.11 -1.65 2.81
C THR A 595 -28.53 -0.37 2.10
N PHE A 596 -29.48 -0.48 1.17
CA PHE A 596 -30.10 0.67 0.52
C PHE A 596 -30.93 1.48 1.52
N ASN A 597 -30.70 2.79 1.60
CA ASN A 597 -31.40 3.68 2.52
C ASN A 597 -32.43 4.54 1.74
N THR A 598 -33.64 4.01 1.59
CA THR A 598 -34.72 4.66 0.83
C THR A 598 -35.06 6.07 1.34
N PRO A 599 -35.21 6.34 2.65
CA PRO A 599 -35.51 7.69 3.13
C PRO A 599 -34.44 8.73 2.73
N VAL A 600 -33.16 8.40 2.93
CA VAL A 600 -32.05 9.30 2.58
C VAL A 600 -31.95 9.49 1.08
N TYR A 601 -32.08 8.41 0.31
CA TYR A 601 -32.09 8.45 -1.15
C TYR A 601 -33.20 9.36 -1.69
N LEU A 602 -34.44 9.18 -1.21
CA LEU A 602 -35.59 10.00 -1.61
C LEU A 602 -35.45 11.45 -1.16
N PHE A 603 -34.88 11.72 0.01
CA PHE A 603 -34.60 13.08 0.47
C PHE A 603 -33.60 13.80 -0.43
N GLY A 604 -32.50 13.13 -0.80
CA GLY A 604 -31.53 13.66 -1.77
C GLY A 604 -32.17 13.90 -3.13
N TYR A 605 -32.94 12.93 -3.65
CA TYR A 605 -33.65 13.10 -4.92
C TYR A 605 -34.70 14.24 -4.89
N GLY A 606 -35.48 14.35 -3.81
CA GLY A 606 -36.44 15.43 -3.61
C GLY A 606 -35.77 16.79 -3.60
N THR A 607 -34.58 16.89 -2.98
CA THR A 607 -33.76 18.10 -3.00
C THR A 607 -33.29 18.46 -4.42
N TRP A 608 -32.86 17.46 -5.22
CA TRP A 608 -32.52 17.66 -6.64
C TRP A 608 -33.72 18.25 -7.40
N LEU A 609 -34.90 17.65 -7.25
CA LEU A 609 -36.11 18.10 -7.94
C LEU A 609 -36.51 19.53 -7.53
N ALA A 610 -36.46 19.84 -6.23
CA ALA A 610 -36.80 21.16 -5.72
C ALA A 610 -35.85 22.23 -6.29
N ILE A 611 -34.55 21.95 -6.35
CA ILE A 611 -33.57 22.87 -6.95
C ILE A 611 -33.83 23.04 -8.44
N MET A 612 -34.05 21.94 -9.15
CA MET A 612 -34.29 21.93 -10.58
C MET A 612 -35.56 22.70 -10.96
N HIS A 613 -36.66 22.47 -10.26
CA HIS A 613 -37.95 23.08 -10.55
C HIS A 613 -38.01 24.56 -10.15
N ASN A 614 -37.53 24.92 -8.96
CA ASN A 614 -37.67 26.28 -8.45
C ASN A 614 -36.60 27.26 -8.97
N PHE A 615 -35.39 26.77 -9.31
CA PHE A 615 -34.25 27.65 -9.63
C PHE A 615 -33.69 27.49 -11.04
N ILE A 616 -33.81 26.32 -11.66
CA ILE A 616 -33.15 26.00 -12.95
C ILE A 616 -34.14 26.09 -14.11
N LEU A 617 -35.27 25.37 -14.05
CA LEU A 617 -36.28 25.35 -15.12
C LEU A 617 -36.82 26.75 -15.52
N PRO A 618 -37.17 27.66 -14.58
CA PRO A 618 -37.68 28.99 -14.94
C PRO A 618 -36.67 29.84 -15.72
N ARG A 619 -35.37 29.50 -15.64
CA ARG A 619 -34.29 30.16 -16.38
C ARG A 619 -34.04 29.54 -17.75
N LEU A 620 -34.47 28.30 -17.96
CA LEU A 620 -34.28 27.54 -19.21
C LEU A 620 -35.48 27.63 -20.15
N GLU A 621 -36.71 27.75 -19.65
CA GLU A 621 -37.94 27.79 -20.47
C GLU A 621 -38.01 28.95 -21.48
N LYS A 622 -37.14 29.96 -21.34
CA LYS A 622 -37.09 31.13 -22.22
C LYS A 622 -36.37 30.89 -23.56
N ASP A 623 -35.84 29.69 -23.81
CA ASP A 623 -35.04 29.39 -25.00
C ASP A 623 -35.43 28.05 -25.67
N PRO A 624 -35.92 28.07 -26.93
CA PRO A 624 -36.41 26.89 -27.64
C PRO A 624 -35.35 25.81 -27.91
N THR A 625 -34.05 26.11 -27.79
CA THR A 625 -32.98 25.09 -27.90
C THR A 625 -32.89 24.16 -26.67
N ASN A 626 -33.71 24.39 -25.64
CA ASN A 626 -33.67 23.63 -24.38
C ASN A 626 -34.63 22.43 -24.33
N LYS A 627 -35.32 22.08 -25.43
CA LYS A 627 -36.22 20.91 -25.49
C LYS A 627 -35.51 19.61 -25.07
N PHE A 628 -34.25 19.43 -25.45
CA PHE A 628 -33.45 18.28 -25.06
C PHE A 628 -33.19 18.20 -23.55
N ILE A 629 -33.06 19.34 -22.87
CA ILE A 629 -32.90 19.36 -21.41
C ILE A 629 -34.21 18.98 -20.73
N SER A 630 -35.36 19.37 -21.29
CA SER A 630 -36.67 18.92 -20.81
C SER A 630 -36.82 17.39 -20.93
N TYR A 631 -36.34 16.77 -22.02
CA TYR A 631 -36.30 15.32 -22.16
C TYR A 631 -35.32 14.65 -21.18
N GLN A 632 -34.10 15.18 -21.03
CA GLN A 632 -33.15 14.71 -20.01
C GLN A 632 -33.78 14.77 -18.61
N PHE A 633 -34.50 15.85 -18.30
CA PHE A 633 -35.14 16.03 -17.01
C PHE A 633 -36.34 15.09 -16.80
N LEU A 634 -37.07 14.74 -17.85
CA LEU A 634 -38.12 13.72 -17.79
C LEU A 634 -37.53 12.35 -17.44
N ILE A 635 -36.44 11.95 -18.12
CA ILE A 635 -35.74 10.69 -17.84
C ILE A 635 -35.21 10.69 -16.40
N PHE A 636 -34.60 11.79 -15.98
CA PHE A 636 -34.13 11.98 -14.61
C PHE A 636 -35.25 11.80 -13.58
N LYS A 637 -36.45 12.36 -13.83
CA LYS A 637 -37.61 12.21 -12.94
C LYS A 637 -38.09 10.78 -12.78
N LEU A 638 -38.02 10.01 -13.86
CA LEU A 638 -38.48 8.62 -13.89
C LEU A 638 -37.45 7.64 -13.32
N THR A 639 -36.19 8.07 -13.16
CA THR A 639 -35.07 7.19 -12.77
C THR A 639 -35.23 6.57 -11.38
N PRO A 640 -35.61 7.32 -10.32
CA PRO A 640 -35.85 6.72 -9.00
C PRO A 640 -36.94 5.66 -8.97
N ILE A 641 -37.95 5.77 -9.85
CA ILE A 641 -39.02 4.75 -9.94
C ILE A 641 -38.39 3.41 -10.35
N TYR A 642 -37.49 3.42 -11.33
CA TYR A 642 -36.75 2.24 -11.74
C TYR A 642 -35.82 1.73 -10.63
N THR A 643 -35.02 2.61 -10.02
CA THR A 643 -34.09 2.22 -8.94
C THR A 643 -34.83 1.55 -7.77
N LEU A 644 -35.94 2.14 -7.32
CA LEU A 644 -36.75 1.57 -6.24
C LEU A 644 -37.46 0.29 -6.67
N ALA A 645 -37.91 0.18 -7.93
CA ALA A 645 -38.51 -1.05 -8.43
C ALA A 645 -37.51 -2.22 -8.48
N ILE A 646 -36.23 -1.95 -8.71
CA ILE A 646 -35.17 -2.96 -8.60
C ILE A 646 -34.87 -3.29 -7.14
N GLU A 647 -34.82 -2.29 -6.26
CA GLU A 647 -34.49 -2.50 -4.85
C GLU A 647 -35.58 -3.27 -4.09
N TYR A 648 -36.85 -3.02 -4.38
CA TYR A 648 -37.99 -3.73 -3.79
C TYR A 648 -38.42 -4.96 -4.60
N ASP A 649 -37.53 -5.49 -5.46
CA ASP A 649 -37.72 -6.71 -6.26
C ASP A 649 -39.00 -6.73 -7.13
N LEU A 650 -39.54 -5.55 -7.48
CA LEU A 650 -40.67 -5.41 -8.42
C LEU A 650 -40.26 -5.71 -9.87
N VAL A 651 -38.96 -5.58 -10.18
CA VAL A 651 -38.36 -5.98 -11.46
C VAL A 651 -37.50 -7.22 -11.22
N GLY A 652 -37.95 -8.36 -11.74
CA GLY A 652 -37.28 -9.66 -11.55
C GLY A 652 -35.82 -9.70 -12.02
N LEU A 653 -35.05 -10.63 -11.42
CA LEU A 653 -33.61 -10.79 -11.60
C LEU A 653 -33.18 -11.03 -13.07
N GLU A 654 -34.00 -11.68 -13.88
CA GLU A 654 -33.75 -11.95 -15.31
C GLU A 654 -34.50 -11.00 -16.26
N SER A 655 -35.02 -9.89 -15.75
CA SER A 655 -35.85 -8.99 -16.58
C SER A 655 -35.05 -8.36 -17.74
N PRO A 656 -35.59 -8.37 -18.97
CA PRO A 656 -34.98 -7.68 -20.11
C PRO A 656 -34.88 -6.16 -19.90
N LEU A 657 -35.61 -5.60 -18.93
CA LEU A 657 -35.54 -4.19 -18.54
C LEU A 657 -34.15 -3.78 -18.04
N LYS A 658 -33.31 -4.70 -17.56
CA LYS A 658 -31.93 -4.38 -17.13
C LYS A 658 -31.03 -4.00 -18.30
N TYR A 659 -31.23 -4.57 -19.49
CA TYR A 659 -30.55 -4.11 -20.71
C TYR A 659 -31.01 -2.70 -21.11
N ALA A 660 -32.29 -2.37 -20.86
CA ALA A 660 -32.81 -1.03 -21.07
C ALA A 660 -32.20 -0.01 -20.09
N ALA A 661 -31.74 -0.42 -18.90
CA ALA A 661 -31.08 0.47 -17.94
C ALA A 661 -29.78 1.08 -18.49
N PHE A 662 -28.99 0.31 -19.26
CA PHE A 662 -27.81 0.84 -19.94
C PHE A 662 -28.17 1.95 -20.92
N VAL A 663 -29.22 1.75 -21.72
CA VAL A 663 -29.73 2.75 -22.66
C VAL A 663 -30.28 3.96 -21.90
N TRP A 664 -31.04 3.72 -20.83
CA TRP A 664 -31.62 4.76 -19.97
C TRP A 664 -30.58 5.65 -19.32
N ALA A 665 -29.45 5.08 -18.88
CA ALA A 665 -28.32 5.82 -18.34
C ALA A 665 -27.54 6.58 -19.44
N LEU A 666 -27.42 6.01 -20.64
CA LEU A 666 -26.59 6.56 -21.72
C LEU A 666 -27.29 7.66 -22.54
N VAL A 667 -28.59 7.54 -22.81
CA VAL A 667 -29.35 8.48 -23.64
C VAL A 667 -29.25 9.92 -23.13
N PRO A 668 -29.42 10.22 -21.84
CA PRO A 668 -29.23 11.56 -21.31
C PRO A 668 -27.81 12.10 -21.53
N VAL A 669 -26.78 11.26 -21.48
CA VAL A 669 -25.38 11.67 -21.74
C VAL A 669 -25.18 11.99 -23.23
N VAL A 670 -25.72 11.18 -24.13
CA VAL A 670 -25.65 11.39 -25.59
C VAL A 670 -26.41 12.65 -26.02
N MET A 671 -27.45 13.05 -25.28
CA MET A 671 -28.17 14.31 -25.52
C MET A 671 -27.36 15.56 -25.14
N VAL A 672 -26.25 15.42 -24.38
CA VAL A 672 -25.46 16.58 -23.92
C VAL A 672 -25.05 17.50 -25.06
N PRO A 673 -24.42 17.06 -26.16
CA PRO A 673 -23.97 17.95 -27.24
C PRO A 673 -25.12 18.69 -27.96
N LEU A 674 -26.35 18.16 -27.91
CA LEU A 674 -27.54 18.72 -28.54
C LEU A 674 -28.10 19.95 -27.81
N SER A 675 -27.73 20.17 -26.54
CA SER A 675 -28.13 21.39 -25.83
C SER A 675 -27.40 22.64 -26.37
N ALA A 676 -27.85 23.84 -26.00
CA ALA A 676 -27.12 25.05 -26.37
C ALA A 676 -25.71 25.08 -25.75
N SER A 677 -24.73 25.65 -26.47
CA SER A 677 -23.34 25.82 -26.00
C SER A 677 -23.17 26.90 -24.92
N ARG A 678 -24.26 27.48 -24.40
CA ARG A 678 -24.25 28.46 -23.30
C ARG A 678 -23.77 27.79 -22.02
N ILE A 679 -22.91 28.45 -21.25
CA ILE A 679 -22.22 27.86 -20.09
C ILE A 679 -23.22 27.28 -19.09
N PHE A 680 -24.22 28.06 -18.68
CA PHE A 680 -25.24 27.60 -17.74
C PHE A 680 -26.02 26.39 -18.29
N THR A 681 -26.55 26.51 -19.51
CA THR A 681 -27.35 25.48 -20.17
C THR A 681 -26.58 24.17 -20.37
N ARG A 682 -25.35 24.23 -20.89
CA ARG A 682 -24.52 23.06 -21.16
C ARG A 682 -24.09 22.37 -19.87
N LEU A 683 -23.70 23.11 -18.83
CA LEU A 683 -23.35 22.52 -17.54
C LEU A 683 -24.56 21.84 -16.90
N THR A 684 -25.75 22.46 -16.96
CA THR A 684 -26.98 21.83 -16.49
C THR A 684 -27.29 20.53 -17.25
N SER A 685 -27.14 20.53 -18.58
CA SER A 685 -27.31 19.32 -19.39
C SER A 685 -26.34 18.20 -19.01
N ILE A 686 -25.07 18.53 -18.74
CA ILE A 686 -24.05 17.59 -18.26
C ILE A 686 -24.43 17.01 -16.89
N PHE A 687 -24.83 17.87 -15.95
CA PHE A 687 -25.16 17.45 -14.58
C PHE A 687 -26.39 16.53 -14.54
N ILE A 688 -27.43 16.81 -15.33
CA ILE A 688 -28.61 15.93 -15.42
C ILE A 688 -28.27 14.64 -16.19
N GLY A 689 -27.51 14.77 -17.28
CA GLY A 689 -27.11 13.64 -18.13
C GLY A 689 -26.43 12.54 -17.32
N PHE A 690 -25.33 12.88 -16.64
CA PHE A 690 -24.62 11.94 -15.77
C PHE A 690 -25.30 11.74 -14.41
N GLY A 691 -26.09 12.70 -13.93
CA GLY A 691 -26.86 12.56 -12.69
C GLY A 691 -27.89 11.43 -12.76
N THR A 692 -28.45 11.16 -13.95
CA THR A 692 -29.33 10.02 -14.20
C THR A 692 -28.62 8.70 -13.90
N TYR A 693 -27.42 8.50 -14.47
CA TYR A 693 -26.58 7.34 -14.17
C TYR A 693 -26.23 7.28 -12.68
N TYR A 694 -25.79 8.40 -12.10
CA TYR A 694 -25.36 8.47 -10.70
C TYR A 694 -26.48 8.06 -9.72
N LEU A 695 -27.73 8.44 -10.01
CA LEU A 695 -28.90 8.02 -9.22
C LEU A 695 -29.18 6.52 -9.27
N MET A 696 -28.82 5.83 -10.35
CA MET A 696 -28.98 4.37 -10.48
C MET A 696 -27.91 3.60 -9.69
N VAL A 697 -26.74 4.23 -9.45
CA VAL A 697 -25.61 3.61 -8.75
C VAL A 697 -25.36 4.16 -7.35
N SER A 698 -26.32 4.92 -6.80
CA SER A 698 -26.28 5.46 -5.43
C SER A 698 -27.29 4.70 -4.57
N SER A 699 -26.87 4.23 -3.41
CA SER A 699 -27.72 3.46 -2.49
C SER A 699 -28.08 4.22 -1.20
N ASN A 700 -27.40 5.34 -0.91
CA ASN A 700 -27.53 6.07 0.34
C ASN A 700 -27.36 7.60 0.11
N TYR A 701 -26.62 8.29 0.98
CA TYR A 701 -26.41 9.73 0.96
C TYR A 701 -25.57 10.26 -0.22
N GLU A 702 -25.06 9.42 -1.11
CA GLU A 702 -24.18 9.86 -2.21
C GLU A 702 -24.88 10.81 -3.17
N ASN A 703 -26.19 10.62 -3.40
CA ASN A 703 -26.95 11.53 -4.25
C ASN A 703 -27.10 12.93 -3.64
N LEU A 704 -27.18 13.03 -2.30
CA LEU A 704 -27.23 14.28 -1.54
C LEU A 704 -25.86 14.96 -1.55
N PHE A 705 -24.77 14.18 -1.40
CA PHE A 705 -23.41 14.67 -1.60
C PHE A 705 -23.25 15.35 -2.96
N LEU A 706 -23.68 14.68 -4.03
CA LEU A 706 -23.55 15.20 -5.38
C LEU A 706 -24.28 16.55 -5.56
N ILE A 707 -25.42 16.78 -4.90
CA ILE A 707 -26.13 18.07 -4.94
C ILE A 707 -25.34 19.17 -4.27
N CYS A 708 -24.90 18.91 -3.03
CA CYS A 708 -24.15 19.88 -2.23
C CYS A 708 -22.88 20.26 -2.99
N TYR A 709 -22.23 19.27 -3.59
CA TYR A 709 -21.04 19.41 -4.41
C TYR A 709 -21.28 20.21 -5.70
N ILE A 710 -22.34 19.91 -6.46
CA ILE A 710 -22.75 20.71 -7.64
C ILE A 710 -23.08 22.16 -7.24
N SER A 711 -23.76 22.33 -6.11
CA SER A 711 -24.14 23.65 -5.58
C SER A 711 -22.91 24.48 -5.23
N GLN A 712 -21.91 23.86 -4.59
CA GLN A 712 -20.61 24.49 -4.30
C GLN A 712 -19.88 24.90 -5.58
N MET A 713 -19.79 24.01 -6.57
CA MET A 713 -19.19 24.31 -7.87
C MET A 713 -19.90 25.47 -8.58
N TYR A 714 -21.24 25.50 -8.52
CA TYR A 714 -22.02 26.60 -9.10
C TYR A 714 -21.80 27.92 -8.36
N ALA A 715 -21.74 27.90 -7.03
CA ALA A 715 -21.41 29.06 -6.21
C ALA A 715 -20.01 29.60 -6.56
N TRP A 716 -19.02 28.72 -6.70
CA TRP A 716 -17.68 29.06 -7.17
C TRP A 716 -17.70 29.74 -8.54
N LEU A 717 -18.36 29.13 -9.53
CA LEU A 717 -18.46 29.66 -10.89
C LEU A 717 -19.10 31.06 -10.92
N LYS A 718 -20.18 31.26 -10.15
CA LYS A 718 -20.89 32.55 -10.07
C LYS A 718 -20.01 33.63 -9.45
N ILE A 719 -19.29 33.31 -8.38
CA ILE A 719 -18.35 34.22 -7.73
C ILE A 719 -17.24 34.64 -8.71
N GLU A 720 -16.60 33.68 -9.38
CA GLU A 720 -15.52 33.95 -10.33
C GLU A 720 -15.99 34.77 -11.54
N SER A 721 -17.17 34.47 -12.09
CA SER A 721 -17.72 35.22 -13.22
C SER A 721 -17.88 36.72 -12.91
N LYS A 722 -18.30 37.04 -11.68
CA LYS A 722 -18.49 38.42 -11.24
C LYS A 722 -17.15 39.13 -11.02
N CYS A 723 -16.15 38.41 -10.55
CA CYS A 723 -14.79 38.95 -10.40
C CYS A 723 -14.21 39.45 -11.72
N PHE A 724 -14.64 38.86 -12.85
CA PHE A 724 -14.26 39.28 -14.19
C PHE A 724 -15.24 40.26 -14.86
N GLY A 725 -16.21 40.82 -14.11
CA GLY A 725 -17.15 41.81 -14.61
C GLY A 725 -18.34 41.26 -15.40
N TYR A 726 -18.57 39.94 -15.38
CA TYR A 726 -19.73 39.35 -16.05
C TYR A 726 -20.94 39.34 -15.09
N ALA A 727 -22.01 40.06 -15.48
CA ALA A 727 -23.23 40.18 -14.68
C ALA A 727 -24.17 38.95 -14.79
N THR A 728 -24.17 38.24 -15.92
CA THR A 728 -25.06 37.08 -16.15
C THR A 728 -24.36 35.93 -16.90
N LEU A 729 -24.24 34.77 -16.25
CA LEU A 729 -23.68 33.53 -16.81
C LEU A 729 -24.46 33.01 -18.04
N ILE A 730 -25.74 33.33 -18.13
CA ILE A 730 -26.68 32.82 -19.14
C ILE A 730 -26.29 33.27 -20.56
N LYS A 731 -25.62 34.42 -20.71
CA LYS A 731 -25.30 35.01 -22.02
C LYS A 731 -23.96 34.55 -22.61
N LYS A 732 -23.13 33.79 -21.87
CA LYS A 732 -21.80 33.38 -22.33
C LYS A 732 -21.81 31.93 -22.82
N SER A 733 -21.17 31.66 -23.96
CA SER A 733 -21.01 30.32 -24.53
C SER A 733 -19.59 29.78 -24.38
N PHE A 734 -19.47 28.46 -24.38
CA PHE A 734 -18.20 27.77 -24.53
C PHE A 734 -17.66 28.04 -25.95
N SER A 735 -16.53 28.75 -26.05
CA SER A 735 -15.86 29.03 -27.33
C SER A 735 -14.78 27.99 -27.64
N ARG A 736 -14.55 27.76 -28.94
CA ARG A 736 -13.41 26.96 -29.44
C ARG A 736 -12.08 27.72 -29.32
N GLU A 737 -12.12 29.05 -29.43
CA GLU A 737 -10.91 29.89 -29.34
C GLU A 737 -10.48 30.12 -27.89
N VAL A 738 -9.23 29.79 -27.62
CA VAL A 738 -8.50 30.19 -26.42
C VAL A 738 -7.74 31.46 -26.77
N ARG A 739 -8.12 32.60 -26.19
CA ARG A 739 -7.32 33.82 -26.31
C ARG A 739 -6.21 33.80 -25.27
N GLU A 740 -4.97 33.78 -25.74
CA GLU A 740 -3.77 33.99 -24.93
C GLU A 740 -3.54 35.50 -24.84
N ASP A 741 -3.33 36.02 -23.62
CA ASP A 741 -2.57 37.26 -23.29
C ASP A 741 -3.10 37.94 -22.02
N ARG A 742 -2.97 37.26 -20.87
CA ARG A 742 -3.04 37.93 -19.55
C ARG A 742 -2.01 37.32 -18.59
N GLU A 743 -1.32 38.20 -17.86
CA GLU A 743 -0.39 37.85 -16.78
C GLU A 743 -1.10 37.06 -15.67
N GLN A 744 -0.44 36.03 -15.10
CA GLN A 744 -0.96 35.26 -13.97
C GLN A 744 -1.05 36.12 -12.71
N THR A 745 -2.04 35.84 -11.86
CA THR A 745 -2.23 36.50 -10.55
C THR A 745 -2.32 35.48 -9.42
N SER A 746 -2.20 35.93 -8.16
CA SER A 746 -2.37 35.08 -6.98
C SER A 746 -3.72 34.32 -6.96
N ASP A 747 -4.77 34.90 -7.56
CA ASP A 747 -6.07 34.22 -7.69
C ASP A 747 -6.04 33.00 -8.62
N ASP A 748 -5.07 32.90 -9.53
CA ASP A 748 -4.93 31.74 -10.43
C ASP A 748 -4.45 30.51 -9.64
N PHE A 749 -3.53 30.68 -8.68
CA PHE A 749 -3.16 29.63 -7.71
C PHE A 749 -4.34 29.21 -6.83
N ARG A 750 -5.17 30.16 -6.38
CA ARG A 750 -6.38 29.86 -5.61
C ARG A 750 -7.38 29.02 -6.42
N ARG A 751 -7.59 29.35 -7.71
CA ARG A 751 -8.47 28.58 -8.59
C ARG A 751 -7.94 27.17 -8.83
N ALA A 752 -6.63 27.01 -9.03
CA ALA A 752 -6.00 25.70 -9.14
C ALA A 752 -6.13 24.89 -7.84
N PHE A 753 -5.96 25.53 -6.67
CA PHE A 753 -6.13 24.89 -5.37
C PHE A 753 -7.57 24.44 -5.15
N PHE A 754 -8.57 25.28 -5.49
CA PHE A 754 -9.98 24.90 -5.45
C PHE A 754 -10.28 23.75 -6.39
N PHE A 755 -9.71 23.75 -7.59
CA PHE A 755 -9.85 22.64 -8.54
C PHE A 755 -9.33 21.34 -7.95
N VAL A 756 -8.07 21.30 -7.48
CA VAL A 756 -7.46 20.12 -6.87
C VAL A 756 -8.29 19.64 -5.68
N THR A 757 -8.62 20.55 -4.77
CA THR A 757 -9.44 20.25 -3.58
C THR A 757 -10.78 19.62 -3.96
N LEU A 758 -11.52 20.25 -4.88
CA LEU A 758 -12.81 19.73 -5.32
C LEU A 758 -12.68 18.36 -5.96
N ILE A 759 -11.66 18.08 -6.80
CA ILE A 759 -11.47 16.74 -7.35
C ILE A 759 -11.25 15.73 -6.21
N PHE A 760 -10.38 16.02 -5.23
CA PHE A 760 -10.15 15.14 -4.08
C PHE A 760 -11.41 14.92 -3.23
N LEU A 761 -12.21 15.95 -2.99
CA LEU A 761 -13.52 15.81 -2.35
C LEU A 761 -14.49 14.98 -3.18
N GLY A 762 -14.48 15.11 -4.51
CA GLY A 762 -15.26 14.27 -5.41
C GLY A 762 -14.91 12.79 -5.31
N PHE A 763 -13.67 12.49 -4.94
CA PHE A 763 -13.14 11.13 -4.81
C PHE A 763 -13.43 10.51 -3.44
N PHE A 764 -13.08 11.23 -2.38
CA PHE A 764 -13.12 10.73 -1.00
C PHE A 764 -14.40 11.13 -0.25
N GLY A 765 -15.22 12.02 -0.81
CA GLY A 765 -16.44 12.52 -0.18
C GLY A 765 -17.47 11.44 0.11
N THR A 766 -17.52 10.38 -0.71
CA THR A 766 -18.49 9.26 -0.56
C THR A 766 -17.86 7.87 -0.53
N GLY A 767 -16.55 7.73 -0.84
CA GLY A 767 -15.86 6.44 -0.90
C GLY A 767 -14.62 6.36 0.00
N ASN A 768 -14.09 5.13 0.14
CA ASN A 768 -12.76 4.84 0.69
C ASN A 768 -12.04 3.92 -0.29
N ILE A 769 -10.75 4.16 -0.42
CA ILE A 769 -9.90 3.61 -1.47
C ILE A 769 -8.87 2.63 -0.93
N ALA A 770 -8.86 2.43 0.39
CA ALA A 770 -7.97 1.50 1.07
C ALA A 770 -7.93 0.09 0.43
N SER A 771 -8.93 -0.31 -0.37
CA SER A 771 -8.83 -1.48 -1.25
C SER A 771 -9.79 -1.39 -2.45
N LEU A 772 -9.35 -1.79 -3.64
CA LEU A 772 -10.23 -2.05 -4.80
C LEU A 772 -11.28 -3.14 -4.48
N ASN A 773 -11.10 -3.92 -3.41
CA ASN A 773 -12.06 -4.90 -2.91
C ASN A 773 -13.13 -4.28 -1.98
N SER A 774 -13.02 -2.99 -1.63
CA SER A 774 -14.00 -2.28 -0.80
C SER A 774 -15.22 -1.78 -1.57
N PHE A 775 -15.32 -2.04 -2.88
CA PHE A 775 -16.46 -1.61 -3.68
C PHE A 775 -17.63 -2.56 -3.54
N ASP A 776 -18.79 -2.00 -3.18
CA ASP A 776 -20.02 -2.74 -2.97
C ASP A 776 -20.65 -3.15 -4.33
N PRO A 777 -20.77 -4.47 -4.63
CA PRO A 777 -21.49 -4.94 -5.80
C PRO A 777 -22.94 -4.45 -5.87
N MET A 778 -23.55 -4.02 -4.76
CA MET A 778 -24.91 -3.45 -4.74
C MET A 778 -25.04 -2.19 -5.59
N TRP A 779 -23.98 -1.40 -5.78
CA TRP A 779 -24.04 -0.18 -6.60
C TRP A 779 -24.44 -0.44 -8.06
N VAL A 780 -24.23 -1.65 -8.57
CA VAL A 780 -24.48 -1.97 -9.98
C VAL A 780 -25.75 -2.78 -10.19
N ARG A 781 -26.57 -3.01 -9.16
CA ARG A 781 -27.79 -3.86 -9.22
C ARG A 781 -28.82 -3.40 -10.25
N CYS A 782 -28.86 -2.10 -10.53
CA CYS A 782 -29.67 -1.51 -11.59
C CYS A 782 -29.29 -2.03 -12.99
N PHE A 783 -28.06 -2.55 -13.16
CA PHE A 783 -27.49 -2.99 -14.44
C PHE A 783 -27.21 -4.49 -14.47
N LEU A 784 -26.70 -5.08 -13.38
CA LEU A 784 -26.19 -6.45 -13.32
C LEU A 784 -26.80 -7.20 -12.14
N THR A 785 -27.10 -8.48 -12.33
CA THR A 785 -27.57 -9.41 -11.28
C THR A 785 -26.58 -10.51 -10.96
N VAL A 786 -25.84 -10.94 -11.98
CA VAL A 786 -24.77 -11.92 -11.84
C VAL A 786 -23.46 -11.20 -11.55
N PHE A 787 -22.69 -11.75 -10.62
CA PHE A 787 -21.34 -11.28 -10.34
C PHE A 787 -20.48 -11.31 -11.61
N SER A 788 -20.14 -10.12 -12.12
CA SER A 788 -19.31 -9.93 -13.31
C SER A 788 -18.22 -8.91 -12.99
N PRO A 789 -17.06 -9.35 -12.49
CA PRO A 789 -16.03 -8.46 -11.93
C PRO A 789 -15.65 -7.29 -12.84
N PHE A 790 -15.43 -7.56 -14.12
CA PHE A 790 -14.98 -6.55 -15.08
C PHE A 790 -16.06 -5.52 -15.40
N SER A 791 -17.30 -5.96 -15.61
CA SER A 791 -18.43 -5.07 -15.90
C SER A 791 -18.81 -4.23 -14.67
N MET A 792 -18.79 -4.85 -13.48
CA MET A 792 -19.02 -4.19 -12.20
C MET A 792 -17.96 -3.12 -11.94
N ALA A 793 -16.67 -3.48 -12.08
CA ALA A 793 -15.56 -2.54 -11.94
C ALA A 793 -15.67 -1.36 -12.92
N GLY A 794 -16.08 -1.59 -14.17
CA GLY A 794 -16.29 -0.54 -15.15
C GLY A 794 -17.38 0.48 -14.75
N LEU A 795 -18.53 0.00 -14.26
CA LEU A 795 -19.61 0.85 -13.77
C LEU A 795 -19.20 1.61 -12.50
N ILE A 796 -18.56 0.92 -11.56
CA ILE A 796 -18.03 1.54 -10.34
C ILE A 796 -17.02 2.65 -10.69
N LEU A 797 -16.09 2.38 -11.62
CA LEU A 797 -15.14 3.38 -12.11
C LEU A 797 -15.85 4.58 -12.75
N LEU A 798 -16.92 4.34 -13.51
CA LEU A 798 -17.73 5.42 -14.07
C LEU A 798 -18.40 6.27 -12.97
N LYS A 799 -18.91 5.67 -11.89
CA LYS A 799 -19.47 6.39 -10.71
C LYS A 799 -18.42 7.34 -10.12
N ILE A 800 -17.19 6.85 -9.96
CA ILE A 800 -16.05 7.59 -9.40
C ILE A 800 -15.63 8.75 -10.33
N ILE A 801 -15.67 8.56 -11.65
CA ILE A 801 -15.27 9.57 -12.63
C ILE A 801 -16.29 10.72 -12.76
N VAL A 802 -17.58 10.51 -12.46
CA VAL A 802 -18.63 11.52 -12.66
C VAL A 802 -18.36 12.85 -11.92
N PRO A 803 -18.08 12.87 -10.61
CA PRO A 803 -17.70 14.10 -9.91
C PRO A 803 -16.50 14.82 -10.55
N PHE A 804 -15.52 14.06 -11.04
CA PHE A 804 -14.32 14.60 -11.66
C PHE A 804 -14.61 15.31 -12.99
N LEU A 805 -15.50 14.72 -13.78
CA LEU A 805 -15.97 15.32 -15.03
C LEU A 805 -16.71 16.64 -14.75
N PHE A 806 -17.52 16.69 -13.69
CA PHE A 806 -18.25 17.91 -13.32
C PHE A 806 -17.30 19.05 -12.95
N VAL A 807 -16.34 18.80 -12.05
CA VAL A 807 -15.34 19.82 -11.68
C VAL A 807 -14.51 20.23 -12.89
N SER A 808 -14.10 19.29 -13.74
CA SER A 808 -13.33 19.59 -14.96
C SER A 808 -14.10 20.52 -15.91
N CYS A 809 -15.41 20.28 -16.10
CA CYS A 809 -16.26 21.14 -16.93
C CYS A 809 -16.46 22.53 -16.32
N VAL A 810 -16.65 22.62 -15.00
CA VAL A 810 -16.80 23.90 -14.29
C VAL A 810 -15.50 24.69 -14.28
N TYR A 811 -14.37 24.04 -14.02
CA TYR A 811 -13.04 24.67 -14.07
C TYR A 811 -12.71 25.20 -15.45
N ARG A 812 -13.09 24.47 -16.51
CA ARG A 812 -13.01 24.99 -17.87
C ARG A 812 -13.84 26.27 -18.04
N ALA A 813 -15.08 26.31 -17.53
CA ALA A 813 -15.90 27.51 -17.58
C ALA A 813 -15.27 28.69 -16.82
N VAL A 814 -14.66 28.46 -15.65
CA VAL A 814 -13.88 29.46 -14.91
C VAL A 814 -12.72 30.00 -15.77
N ASN A 815 -11.97 29.12 -16.43
CA ASN A 815 -10.85 29.48 -17.28
C ASN A 815 -11.27 30.30 -18.51
N LEU A 816 -12.46 30.07 -19.06
CA LEU A 816 -13.00 30.87 -20.16
C LEU A 816 -13.24 32.34 -19.77
N PHE A 817 -13.68 32.63 -18.54
CA PHE A 817 -13.89 34.01 -18.09
C PHE A 817 -12.58 34.79 -17.96
N ARG A 818 -11.52 34.11 -17.53
CA ARG A 818 -10.18 34.69 -17.35
C ARG A 818 -9.56 35.17 -18.66
N LYS A 819 -9.84 34.47 -19.77
CA LYS A 819 -9.06 34.53 -21.03
C LYS A 819 -7.55 34.28 -20.75
N GLY A 820 -7.26 33.32 -19.86
CA GLY A 820 -5.91 33.00 -19.40
C GLY A 820 -5.28 31.86 -20.18
N ASN A 821 -3.95 31.74 -20.10
CA ASN A 821 -3.22 30.63 -20.70
C ASN A 821 -3.59 29.31 -20.00
N THR A 822 -4.29 28.43 -20.73
CA THR A 822 -4.74 27.12 -20.23
C THR A 822 -3.58 26.22 -19.80
N LEU A 823 -2.43 26.32 -20.50
CA LEU A 823 -1.24 25.54 -20.18
C LEU A 823 -0.69 25.91 -18.79
N SER A 824 -0.65 27.20 -18.49
CA SER A 824 -0.14 27.71 -17.21
C SER A 824 -1.02 27.26 -16.03
N MET A 825 -2.35 27.36 -16.17
CA MET A 825 -3.28 26.83 -15.17
C MET A 825 -3.11 25.33 -14.93
N PHE A 826 -2.96 24.57 -16.02
CA PHE A 826 -2.70 23.14 -15.94
C PHE A 826 -1.37 22.82 -15.24
N CYS A 827 -0.29 23.57 -15.53
CA CYS A 827 0.98 23.44 -14.82
C CYS A 827 0.83 23.70 -13.31
N THR A 828 0.03 24.70 -12.89
CA THR A 828 -0.21 24.95 -11.45
C THR A 828 -0.92 23.79 -10.76
N VAL A 829 -1.91 23.17 -11.42
CA VAL A 829 -2.60 21.98 -10.90
C VAL A 829 -1.64 20.80 -10.76
N LEU A 830 -0.78 20.58 -11.77
CA LEU A 830 0.27 19.57 -11.71
C LEU A 830 1.23 19.84 -10.54
N MET A 831 1.71 21.07 -10.36
CA MET A 831 2.60 21.41 -9.25
C MET A 831 2.01 21.05 -7.88
N PHE A 832 0.73 21.30 -7.65
CA PHE A 832 0.07 20.91 -6.39
C PHE A 832 -0.04 19.39 -6.25
N SER A 833 -0.36 18.69 -7.33
CA SER A 833 -0.43 17.23 -7.35
C SER A 833 0.95 16.61 -7.07
N ASP A 834 2.02 17.17 -7.65
CA ASP A 834 3.40 16.70 -7.50
C ASP A 834 3.95 16.97 -6.08
N LEU A 835 3.51 18.06 -5.43
CA LEU A 835 3.84 18.32 -4.02
C LEU A 835 3.20 17.29 -3.09
N MET A 836 1.94 16.91 -3.34
CA MET A 836 1.27 15.85 -2.58
C MET A 836 1.91 14.48 -2.84
N LEU A 837 2.27 14.19 -4.10
CA LEU A 837 3.00 13.00 -4.50
C LEU A 837 4.34 12.88 -3.77
N LEU A 838 5.09 13.99 -3.67
CA LEU A 838 6.34 14.02 -2.94
C LEU A 838 6.15 13.66 -1.47
N GLU A 839 5.13 14.20 -0.79
CA GLU A 839 4.84 13.85 0.61
C GLU A 839 4.49 12.36 0.75
N LEU A 840 3.62 11.84 -0.12
CA LEU A 840 3.22 10.43 -0.13
C LEU A 840 4.39 9.47 -0.41
N LEU A 841 5.40 9.87 -1.18
CA LEU A 841 6.61 9.08 -1.40
C LEU A 841 7.32 8.79 -0.07
N TYR A 842 7.39 9.77 0.85
CA TYR A 842 7.98 9.59 2.18
C TYR A 842 7.06 8.82 3.15
N CYS A 843 5.77 8.67 2.83
CA CYS A 843 4.82 7.90 3.63
C CYS A 843 4.75 6.41 3.28
N ILE A 844 5.45 5.96 2.23
CA ILE A 844 5.50 4.54 1.87
C ILE A 844 6.20 3.76 2.98
N THR A 845 5.57 2.67 3.44
CA THR A 845 6.17 1.70 4.37
C THR A 845 6.29 0.33 3.72
N ASN A 846 7.37 -0.38 4.03
CA ASN A 846 7.62 -1.77 3.67
C ASN A 846 7.59 -2.72 4.89
N ILE A 847 7.18 -2.19 6.05
CA ILE A 847 7.03 -2.91 7.31
C ILE A 847 5.60 -2.68 7.81
N GLY A 848 4.98 -3.72 8.34
CA GLY A 848 3.58 -3.69 8.81
C GLY A 848 2.74 -4.76 8.12
N SER A 849 1.41 -4.68 8.30
CA SER A 849 0.48 -5.59 7.63
C SER A 849 0.52 -5.44 6.12
N TRP A 850 0.11 -6.50 5.41
CA TRP A 850 -0.14 -6.41 3.97
C TRP A 850 -1.13 -5.29 3.63
N LEU A 851 -2.10 -5.04 4.51
CA LEU A 851 -3.03 -3.93 4.38
C LEU A 851 -2.31 -2.57 4.51
N GLU A 852 -1.50 -2.34 5.55
CA GLU A 852 -0.78 -1.08 5.74
C GLU A 852 0.25 -0.82 4.63
N ILE A 853 1.05 -1.83 4.30
CA ILE A 853 2.03 -1.77 3.20
C ILE A 853 1.29 -1.49 1.88
N GLY A 854 0.25 -2.28 1.60
CA GLY A 854 -0.58 -2.14 0.40
C GLY A 854 -1.29 -0.80 0.31
N MET A 855 -1.83 -0.27 1.42
CA MET A 855 -2.48 1.03 1.50
C MET A 855 -1.50 2.18 1.30
N SER A 856 -0.33 2.15 1.96
CA SER A 856 0.68 3.20 1.80
C SER A 856 1.16 3.30 0.35
N LEU A 857 1.42 2.16 -0.29
CA LEU A 857 1.77 2.11 -1.72
C LEU A 857 0.59 2.51 -2.60
N SER A 858 -0.62 2.03 -2.33
CA SER A 858 -1.81 2.37 -3.12
C SER A 858 -2.09 3.86 -3.10
N ASN A 859 -1.97 4.52 -1.95
CA ASN A 859 -2.12 5.97 -1.82
C ASN A 859 -1.15 6.72 -2.75
N PHE A 860 0.11 6.32 -2.75
CA PHE A 860 1.13 6.87 -3.65
C PHE A 860 0.82 6.59 -5.14
N VAL A 861 0.51 5.35 -5.51
CA VAL A 861 0.17 4.96 -6.89
C VAL A 861 -1.07 5.68 -7.40
N ILE A 862 -2.05 5.91 -6.53
CA ILE A 862 -3.28 6.63 -6.87
C ILE A 862 -2.97 8.10 -7.12
N MET A 863 -2.12 8.72 -6.32
CA MET A 863 -1.66 10.09 -6.57
C MET A 863 -0.90 10.19 -7.91
N GLU A 864 -0.03 9.24 -8.23
CA GLU A 864 0.62 9.15 -9.56
C GLU A 864 -0.39 9.01 -10.70
N ALA A 865 -1.33 8.08 -10.57
CA ALA A 865 -2.38 7.85 -11.57
C ALA A 865 -3.26 9.09 -11.76
N PHE A 866 -3.54 9.80 -10.68
CA PHE A 866 -4.37 11.00 -10.69
C PHE A 866 -3.78 12.10 -11.57
N VAL A 867 -2.46 12.31 -11.53
CA VAL A 867 -1.77 13.26 -12.39
C VAL A 867 -2.05 12.97 -13.88
N ILE A 868 -2.03 11.69 -14.26
CA ILE A 868 -2.33 11.24 -15.63
C ILE A 868 -3.83 11.39 -15.94
N ILE A 869 -4.70 11.02 -15.00
CA ILE A 869 -6.16 11.07 -15.18
C ILE A 869 -6.65 12.51 -15.36
N LEU A 870 -6.09 13.49 -14.64
CA LEU A 870 -6.46 14.91 -14.78
C LEU A 870 -6.33 15.43 -16.22
N LEU A 871 -5.32 14.97 -16.96
CA LEU A 871 -5.13 15.31 -18.38
C LEU A 871 -6.27 14.77 -19.25
N LEU A 872 -6.63 13.51 -19.05
CA LEU A 872 -7.70 12.85 -19.79
C LEU A 872 -9.05 13.52 -19.48
N LEU A 873 -9.32 13.79 -18.20
CA LEU A 873 -10.54 14.46 -17.74
C LEU A 873 -10.68 15.86 -18.32
N TYR A 874 -9.60 16.64 -18.38
CA TYR A 874 -9.64 17.96 -19.01
C TYR A 874 -9.97 17.86 -20.51
N GLY A 875 -9.43 16.85 -21.19
CA GLY A 875 -9.74 16.54 -22.60
C GLY A 875 -11.20 16.14 -22.83
N ILE A 876 -11.75 15.27 -21.97
CA ILE A 876 -13.16 14.85 -22.02
C ILE A 876 -14.08 16.02 -21.70
N GLY A 877 -13.75 16.80 -20.66
CA GLY A 877 -14.46 18.01 -20.30
C GLY A 877 -14.49 19.01 -21.46
N TYR A 878 -13.40 19.10 -22.25
CA TYR A 878 -13.39 19.91 -23.47
C TYR A 878 -14.42 19.43 -24.50
N LEU A 879 -14.45 18.12 -24.76
CA LEU A 879 -15.37 17.50 -25.71
C LEU A 879 -16.83 17.75 -25.30
N LEU A 880 -17.18 17.42 -24.06
CA LEU A 880 -18.54 17.54 -23.52
C LEU A 880 -19.07 18.98 -23.57
N THR A 881 -18.22 19.97 -23.34
CA THR A 881 -18.64 21.37 -23.27
C THR A 881 -18.58 22.13 -24.60
N THR A 882 -17.92 21.61 -25.65
CA THR A 882 -17.73 22.34 -26.94
C THR A 882 -18.21 21.65 -28.19
N VAL A 883 -18.40 20.33 -28.18
CA VAL A 883 -19.06 19.66 -29.30
C VAL A 883 -20.53 20.09 -29.35
N THR A 884 -21.01 20.43 -30.54
CA THR A 884 -22.39 20.79 -30.88
C THR A 884 -22.71 20.08 -32.18
N TYR A 885 -23.88 19.45 -32.28
CA TYR A 885 -24.41 18.85 -33.51
C TYR A 885 -25.53 19.69 -34.10
#